data_AF-A0A412XIA5-F1
#
_entry.id   AF-A0A412XIA5-F1
#
_cell.length_a   1.000
_cell.length_b   1.000
_cell.length_c   1.000
_cell.angle_alpha   90.00
_cell.angle_beta   90.00
_cell.angle_gamma   90.00
#
_symmetry.space_group_name_H-M   'P 1'
#
loop_
_entity.id
_entity.type
_entity.pdbx_description
1 polymer ?
#
loop_
_entity_poly.entity_id
_entity_poly.type
_entity_poly.pdbx_seq_one_letter_code
_entity_poly.pdbx_strand_id
1 'polypeptide(L)'
;MSRRNTELLLLIASAFPVILLYAMYVLTAGAAISFETLAVPIGLFAAFAAAHIAVRILAPGADPAILPIVFVLSGIGITFVTRLAPALAISQLIILFVSVALMVGTLALVKNLDVVMRYKYTFGIIGIILLMLPIFIGTTISGSKLWIRIAGFTIQPGEFAKVFIVLFLAGYLAENRELLSISNRKILGFKIPRLRLLLPLFAVWGVCLLVVVFERDLGSAVLFYTIFLLMLYVATGRFSYVVIGLALLAVGAVGAYKFLSHVQVRFQVWVDPFKDAQGQGYQIVQSLFSLADGGLVGVGIGNGMANNIPVVESDFIFSAIGEEMGLLGGGAVLILFMLFAVRGLTTAARAKSDLAAFSATGLTAAISFQAFLIVGGVTRLIPLTGVTLPFMSQGGSSLLASFIIVALLLRAGDEATGREAELTGTGTMAAITDDQVASAAAPTGTRFATSSSYGSGSHSVGSRMRRRLLDTPESGVLGRVALANRLTRAVLAFTALFAILIGNLTYVQVIKAKDYQDMPTNNHTIARSKYIQRGSIITSDGVTLAESLQQEDGTYVRSYPNGNLAAHVVGYVSQQYGTTAIESVMNDTLTGSKDYSSWNNAIASLAGQTQPGNTAKLTIDSRIQTAAEQALKGFKGAVVVIDPRTGAVLACASSPTYDNTNIDALLQTGGGEDGSMYNRAMDALYTPGSTFKVVTLSAALETGTASLTSTYQAPGSMDIGNAPVTNYANESYGTISLQQAFAVSSNVVFGQVANEVGANTLVQFANAFGYGQKLGQDLTSTASIMADPSLMTEWETAWAGAGQPVGMDHTPGPQTTVMQNAVIAAAIANSGVVMDPYFVAQVLAPDGTVVKTTQSRSLGQAVSSATADQVKQAMLAVVQSGTGTDAQVPGVKVAGKTGSAEIGGTNVNSMFVGFAPYDSPTVAISVALEDYDKHDVKAAKIAGIVLTAALAAQGA
;
A
#
# COMPACT_ATOMS: atom_id res chain seq x y z
N MET A 1 -22.36 40.53 2.32
CA MET A 1 -21.42 40.43 3.46
C MET A 1 -20.09 41.07 3.06
N SER A 2 -19.42 41.83 3.94
CA SER A 2 -18.10 42.38 3.61
C SER A 2 -17.07 41.24 3.43
N ARG A 3 -16.03 41.46 2.62
CA ARG A 3 -14.96 40.46 2.44
C ARG A 3 -14.32 40.08 3.77
N ARG A 4 -14.07 41.05 4.64
CA ARG A 4 -13.48 40.80 5.97
C ARG A 4 -14.41 40.01 6.89
N ASN A 5 -15.72 40.23 6.85
CA ASN A 5 -16.67 39.39 7.59
C ASN A 5 -16.73 37.96 7.02
N THR A 6 -16.57 37.81 5.70
CA THR A 6 -16.46 36.48 5.07
C THR A 6 -15.18 35.77 5.53
N GLU A 7 -14.04 36.47 5.58
CA GLU A 7 -12.79 35.93 6.11
C GLU A 7 -12.94 35.50 7.58
N LEU A 8 -13.57 36.33 8.42
CA LEU A 8 -13.81 35.99 9.83
C LEU A 8 -14.67 34.72 9.96
N LEU A 9 -15.76 34.60 9.20
CA LEU A 9 -16.57 33.38 9.20
C LEU A 9 -15.78 32.15 8.74
N LEU A 10 -14.97 32.30 7.69
CA LEU A 10 -14.13 31.20 7.21
C LEU A 10 -13.05 30.82 8.23
N LEU A 11 -12.46 31.78 8.96
CA LEU A 11 -11.54 31.49 10.06
C LEU A 11 -12.23 30.75 11.20
N ILE A 12 -13.43 31.16 11.60
CA ILE A 12 -14.22 30.47 12.63
C ILE A 12 -14.59 29.05 12.16
N ALA A 13 -15.03 28.89 10.92
CA ALA A 13 -15.33 27.57 10.36
C ALA A 13 -14.08 26.67 10.29
N SER A 14 -12.93 27.27 9.95
CA SER A 14 -11.62 26.60 9.89
C SER A 14 -11.07 26.25 11.27
N ALA A 15 -11.47 26.96 12.33
CA ALA A 15 -11.06 26.70 13.70
C ALA A 15 -11.49 25.32 14.19
N PHE A 16 -12.70 24.89 13.79
CA PHE A 16 -13.29 23.63 14.23
C PHE A 16 -12.41 22.40 13.91
N PRO A 17 -12.01 22.14 12.65
CA PRO A 17 -11.16 20.98 12.35
C PRO A 17 -9.77 21.08 13.00
N VAL A 18 -9.20 22.28 13.18
CA VAL A 18 -7.89 22.45 13.84
C VAL A 18 -7.99 22.16 15.34
N ILE A 19 -9.04 22.64 16.02
CA ILE A 19 -9.28 22.33 17.44
C ILE A 19 -9.54 20.84 17.62
N LEU A 20 -10.36 20.24 16.75
CA LEU A 20 -10.65 18.81 16.81
C LEU A 20 -9.37 17.98 16.65
N LEU A 21 -8.53 18.30 15.66
CA LEU A 21 -7.25 17.63 15.45
C LEU A 21 -6.35 17.71 16.69
N TYR A 22 -6.22 18.91 17.29
CA TYR A 22 -5.41 19.11 18.48
C TYR A 22 -5.99 18.40 19.70
N ALA A 23 -7.32 18.41 19.87
CA ALA A 23 -8.01 17.71 20.94
C ALA A 23 -7.82 16.20 20.84
N MET A 24 -7.91 15.63 19.62
CA MET A 24 -7.60 14.22 19.39
C MET A 24 -6.16 13.88 19.79
N TYR A 25 -5.19 14.71 19.41
CA TYR A 25 -3.81 14.54 19.86
C TYR A 25 -3.66 14.53 21.39
N VAL A 26 -4.24 15.51 22.09
CA VAL A 26 -4.15 15.61 23.56
C VAL A 26 -4.76 14.38 24.24
N LEU A 27 -5.88 13.89 23.72
CA LEU A 27 -6.53 12.68 24.22
C LEU A 27 -5.66 11.43 24.03
N THR A 28 -5.10 11.23 22.83
CA THR A 28 -4.24 10.07 22.55
C THR A 28 -2.93 10.13 23.34
N ALA A 29 -2.36 11.31 23.54
CA ALA A 29 -1.11 11.49 24.29
C ALA A 29 -1.27 11.27 25.81
N GLY A 30 -2.50 11.10 26.32
CA GLY A 30 -2.77 10.99 27.75
C GLY A 30 -2.36 12.23 28.55
N ALA A 31 -2.19 13.38 27.88
CA ALA A 31 -1.68 14.58 28.50
C ALA A 31 -2.79 15.29 29.30
N ALA A 32 -2.48 15.71 30.53
CA ALA A 32 -3.41 16.50 31.33
C ALA A 32 -3.71 17.85 30.64
N ILE A 33 -4.96 18.28 30.70
CA ILE A 33 -5.34 19.62 30.23
C ILE A 33 -4.72 20.65 31.18
N SER A 34 -3.70 21.34 30.71
CA SER A 34 -2.93 22.33 31.46
C SER A 34 -2.71 23.57 30.59
N PHE A 35 -2.21 24.63 31.19
CA PHE A 35 -1.87 25.83 30.43
C PHE A 35 -0.76 25.56 29.41
N GLU A 36 0.17 24.64 29.73
CA GLU A 36 1.24 24.23 28.82
C GLU A 36 0.70 23.48 27.60
N THR A 37 -0.26 22.55 27.81
CA THR A 37 -0.85 21.80 26.70
C THR A 37 -1.80 22.64 25.85
N LEU A 38 -2.37 23.73 26.38
CA LEU A 38 -3.21 24.67 25.63
C LEU A 38 -2.45 25.87 25.03
N ALA A 39 -1.19 26.09 25.40
CA ALA A 39 -0.42 27.25 24.93
C ALA A 39 -0.29 27.29 23.39
N VAL A 40 -0.08 26.13 22.76
CA VAL A 40 0.08 26.02 21.30
C VAL A 40 -1.20 26.41 20.55
N PRO A 41 -2.37 25.78 20.79
CA PRO A 41 -3.59 26.16 20.08
C PRO A 41 -4.01 27.60 20.40
N ILE A 42 -3.93 28.04 21.67
CA ILE A 42 -4.25 29.43 22.04
C ILE A 42 -3.34 30.41 21.29
N GLY A 43 -2.04 30.14 21.25
CA GLY A 43 -1.07 30.96 20.55
C GLY A 43 -1.33 31.03 19.04
N LEU A 44 -1.67 29.91 18.41
CA LEU A 44 -2.06 29.84 17.00
C LEU A 44 -3.29 30.72 16.72
N PHE A 45 -4.35 30.59 17.53
CA PHE A 45 -5.56 31.40 17.41
C PHE A 45 -5.28 32.90 17.60
N ALA A 46 -4.47 33.25 18.61
CA ALA A 46 -4.07 34.62 18.86
C ALA A 46 -3.28 35.22 17.68
N ALA A 47 -2.33 34.46 17.12
CA ALA A 47 -1.54 34.88 15.97
C ALA A 47 -2.41 35.17 14.74
N PHE A 48 -3.36 34.29 14.42
CA PHE A 48 -4.26 34.49 13.27
C PHE A 48 -5.38 35.50 13.52
N ALA A 49 -5.80 35.71 14.76
CA ALA A 49 -6.66 36.83 15.12
C ALA A 49 -5.94 38.17 14.88
N ALA A 50 -4.68 38.28 15.30
CA ALA A 50 -3.85 39.45 15.03
C ALA A 50 -3.64 39.67 13.52
N ALA A 51 -3.36 38.59 12.76
CA ALA A 51 -3.28 38.62 11.31
C ALA A 51 -4.59 39.14 10.68
N HIS A 52 -5.74 38.61 11.09
CA HIS A 52 -7.05 39.04 10.59
C HIS A 52 -7.33 40.52 10.85
N ILE A 53 -7.07 40.99 12.09
CA ILE A 53 -7.22 42.41 12.45
C ILE A 53 -6.31 43.28 11.57
N ALA A 54 -5.05 42.88 11.38
CA ALA A 54 -4.13 43.63 10.54
C ALA A 54 -4.57 43.69 9.08
N VAL A 55 -5.03 42.57 8.49
CA VAL A 55 -5.55 42.56 7.10
C VAL A 55 -6.82 43.39 7.00
N ARG A 56 -7.69 43.38 8.01
CA ARG A 56 -8.89 44.21 8.09
C ARG A 56 -8.58 45.71 8.03
N ILE A 57 -7.46 46.14 8.61
CA ILE A 57 -7.02 47.54 8.63
C ILE A 57 -6.21 47.89 7.36
N LEU A 58 -5.23 47.05 7.01
CA LEU A 58 -4.20 47.39 6.02
C LEU A 58 -4.56 46.95 4.59
N ALA A 59 -5.44 45.97 4.42
CA ALA A 59 -5.81 45.38 3.12
C ALA A 59 -7.28 44.90 3.07
N PRO A 60 -8.27 45.80 3.29
CA PRO A 60 -9.68 45.43 3.46
C PRO A 60 -10.31 44.75 2.22
N GLY A 61 -9.78 45.04 1.03
CA GLY A 61 -10.22 44.49 -0.25
C GLY A 61 -9.61 43.13 -0.62
N ALA A 62 -8.60 42.66 0.12
CA ALA A 62 -7.90 41.41 -0.19
C ALA A 62 -8.85 40.19 -0.30
N ASP A 63 -8.38 39.11 -0.92
CA ASP A 63 -9.15 37.88 -1.04
C ASP A 63 -9.43 37.28 0.36
N PRO A 64 -10.69 36.98 0.71
CA PRO A 64 -11.04 36.53 2.05
C PRO A 64 -10.72 35.06 2.34
N ALA A 65 -10.27 34.28 1.36
CA ALA A 65 -10.01 32.84 1.53
C ALA A 65 -8.53 32.50 1.81
N ILE A 66 -7.59 33.39 1.45
CA ILE A 66 -6.14 33.10 1.57
C ILE A 66 -5.75 32.88 3.03
N LEU A 67 -6.12 33.79 3.94
CA LEU A 67 -5.74 33.70 5.35
C LEU A 67 -6.35 32.47 6.07
N PRO A 68 -7.64 32.13 5.88
CA PRO A 68 -8.21 30.87 6.40
C PRO A 68 -7.51 29.60 5.90
N ILE A 69 -7.14 29.53 4.62
CA ILE A 69 -6.40 28.36 4.10
C ILE A 69 -5.05 28.23 4.79
N VAL A 70 -4.32 29.34 4.93
CA VAL A 70 -3.03 29.37 5.63
C VAL A 70 -3.19 29.00 7.11
N PHE A 71 -4.29 29.43 7.74
CA PHE A 71 -4.62 29.05 9.12
C PHE A 71 -4.77 27.53 9.28
N VAL A 72 -5.53 26.86 8.41
CA VAL A 72 -5.70 25.41 8.51
C VAL A 72 -4.38 24.68 8.26
N LEU A 73 -3.63 25.07 7.24
CA LEU A 73 -2.32 24.47 6.93
C LEU A 73 -1.34 24.62 8.11
N SER A 74 -1.21 25.84 8.66
CA SER A 74 -0.39 26.09 9.85
C SER A 74 -0.89 25.37 11.09
N GLY A 75 -2.21 25.25 11.26
CA GLY A 75 -2.81 24.53 12.38
C GLY A 75 -2.56 23.02 12.36
N ILE A 76 -2.70 22.39 11.19
CA ILE A 76 -2.32 20.98 11.00
C ILE A 76 -0.81 20.83 11.23
N GLY A 77 0.00 21.68 10.62
CA GLY A 77 1.46 21.66 10.76
C GLY A 77 1.94 21.73 12.20
N ILE A 78 1.52 22.76 12.94
CA ILE A 78 1.95 22.95 14.33
C ILE A 78 1.46 21.81 15.23
N THR A 79 0.27 21.27 14.99
CA THR A 79 -0.26 20.11 15.74
C THR A 79 0.64 18.89 15.53
N PHE A 80 0.99 18.58 14.28
CA PHE A 80 1.90 17.48 13.98
C PHE A 80 3.32 17.73 14.47
N VAL A 81 3.85 18.96 14.42
CA VAL A 81 5.15 19.30 15.01
C VAL A 81 5.11 19.11 16.54
N THR A 82 4.03 19.52 17.21
CA THR A 82 3.85 19.27 18.65
C THR A 82 3.81 17.77 18.97
N ARG A 83 3.16 16.97 18.12
CA ARG A 83 3.08 15.51 18.27
C ARG A 83 4.43 14.82 17.98
N LEU A 84 5.12 15.20 16.93
CA LEU A 84 6.33 14.52 16.43
C LEU A 84 7.60 14.99 17.15
N ALA A 85 7.70 16.28 17.43
CA ALA A 85 8.87 16.90 18.06
C ALA A 85 8.43 17.94 19.12
N PRO A 86 7.90 17.51 20.28
CA PRO A 86 7.36 18.42 21.31
C PRO A 86 8.32 19.54 21.73
N ALA A 87 9.63 19.25 21.80
CA ALA A 87 10.67 20.22 22.13
C ALA A 87 10.78 21.39 21.13
N LEU A 88 10.36 21.19 19.87
CA LEU A 88 10.39 22.20 18.82
C LEU A 88 9.08 23.00 18.72
N ALA A 89 8.00 22.56 19.37
CA ALA A 89 6.68 23.17 19.26
C ALA A 89 6.66 24.65 19.66
N ILE A 90 7.28 24.99 20.82
CA ILE A 90 7.35 26.37 21.30
C ILE A 90 8.16 27.25 20.34
N SER A 91 9.28 26.72 19.82
CA SER A 91 10.10 27.44 18.84
C SER A 91 9.32 27.70 17.55
N GLN A 92 8.57 26.72 17.05
CA GLN A 92 7.70 26.87 15.89
C GLN A 92 6.60 27.90 16.13
N LEU A 93 6.00 27.93 17.33
CA LEU A 93 5.00 28.93 17.71
C LEU A 93 5.58 30.34 17.72
N ILE A 94 6.78 30.53 18.29
CA ILE A 94 7.48 31.83 18.29
C ILE A 94 7.74 32.27 16.84
N ILE A 95 8.24 31.38 15.98
CA ILE A 95 8.49 31.67 14.56
C ILE A 95 7.17 32.04 13.86
N LEU A 96 6.04 31.40 14.19
CA LEU A 96 4.73 31.78 13.65
C LEU A 96 4.36 33.22 14.03
N PHE A 97 4.53 33.63 15.28
CA PHE A 97 4.30 35.02 15.69
C PHE A 97 5.21 36.01 14.95
N VAL A 98 6.50 35.67 14.80
CA VAL A 98 7.44 36.49 14.01
C VAL A 98 7.01 36.54 12.53
N SER A 99 6.52 35.43 11.98
CA SER A 99 6.03 35.34 10.59
C SER A 99 4.79 36.23 10.38
N VAL A 100 3.84 36.20 11.31
CA VAL A 100 2.68 37.12 11.31
C VAL A 100 3.14 38.57 11.45
N ALA A 101 4.08 38.87 12.35
CA ALA A 101 4.61 40.23 12.49
C ALA A 101 5.29 40.73 11.20
N LEU A 102 6.06 39.88 10.51
CA LEU A 102 6.65 40.19 9.21
C LEU A 102 5.58 40.37 8.12
N MET A 103 4.51 39.56 8.14
CA MET A 103 3.38 39.74 7.23
C MET A 103 2.74 41.12 7.43
N VAL A 104 2.45 41.49 8.68
CA VAL A 104 1.87 42.79 9.03
C VAL A 104 2.81 43.94 8.65
N GLY A 105 4.10 43.82 8.96
CA GLY A 105 5.12 44.79 8.57
C GLY A 105 5.21 44.97 7.06
N THR A 106 5.19 43.86 6.31
CA THR A 106 5.18 43.88 4.84
C THR A 106 3.93 44.58 4.30
N LEU A 107 2.73 44.27 4.85
CA LEU A 107 1.49 44.96 4.46
C LEU A 107 1.54 46.46 4.78
N ALA A 108 2.13 46.86 5.92
CA ALA A 108 2.22 48.26 6.32
C ALA A 108 3.21 49.05 5.44
N LEU A 109 4.35 48.44 5.07
CA LEU A 109 5.41 49.04 4.26
C LEU A 109 5.04 49.08 2.78
N VAL A 110 4.53 47.97 2.24
CA VAL A 110 4.14 47.83 0.84
C VAL A 110 2.70 48.30 0.68
N LYS A 111 2.52 49.62 0.55
CA LYS A 111 1.20 50.23 0.30
C LYS A 111 0.75 50.14 -1.16
N ASN A 112 1.71 50.11 -2.07
CA ASN A 112 1.49 50.04 -3.50
C ASN A 112 2.58 49.18 -4.16
N LEU A 113 2.17 48.08 -4.81
CA LEU A 113 3.09 47.17 -5.48
C LEU A 113 3.78 47.85 -6.66
N ASP A 114 3.10 48.69 -7.44
CA ASP A 114 3.72 49.39 -8.58
C ASP A 114 4.89 50.28 -8.17
N VAL A 115 4.88 50.86 -6.95
CA VAL A 115 5.99 51.67 -6.42
C VAL A 115 7.19 50.80 -6.05
N VAL A 116 6.94 49.67 -5.40
CA VAL A 116 7.97 48.69 -5.03
C VAL A 116 8.73 48.23 -6.28
N MET A 117 8.01 47.99 -7.37
CA MET A 117 8.58 47.42 -8.59
C MET A 117 9.45 48.39 -9.40
N ARG A 118 9.47 49.69 -9.07
CA ARG A 118 10.48 50.63 -9.60
C ARG A 118 11.91 50.20 -9.27
N TYR A 119 12.07 49.45 -8.17
CA TYR A 119 13.34 48.90 -7.70
C TYR A 119 13.58 47.45 -8.14
N LYS A 120 12.93 46.97 -9.22
CA LYS A 120 13.03 45.58 -9.69
C LYS A 120 14.47 45.05 -9.81
N TYR A 121 15.40 45.83 -10.34
CA TYR A 121 16.81 45.41 -10.47
C TYR A 121 17.50 45.33 -9.11
N THR A 122 17.15 46.22 -8.18
CA THR A 122 17.62 46.14 -6.79
C THR A 122 17.15 44.83 -6.14
N PHE A 123 15.89 44.42 -6.34
CA PHE A 123 15.41 43.13 -5.85
C PHE A 123 16.10 41.95 -6.54
N GLY A 124 16.37 42.01 -7.84
CA GLY A 124 17.15 40.98 -8.54
C GLY A 124 18.55 40.82 -7.94
N ILE A 125 19.23 41.94 -7.67
CA ILE A 125 20.57 41.95 -7.03
C ILE A 125 20.48 41.41 -5.60
N ILE A 126 19.52 41.85 -4.79
CA ILE A 126 19.32 41.35 -3.42
C ILE A 126 19.05 39.84 -3.44
N GLY A 127 18.21 39.36 -4.35
CA GLY A 127 17.93 37.93 -4.51
C GLY A 127 19.18 37.11 -4.83
N ILE A 128 20.03 37.60 -5.75
CA ILE A 128 21.31 36.96 -6.07
C ILE A 128 22.26 36.99 -4.87
N ILE A 129 22.37 38.12 -4.16
CA ILE A 129 23.23 38.23 -2.97
C ILE A 129 22.78 37.24 -1.90
N LEU A 130 21.47 37.14 -1.66
CA LEU A 130 20.92 36.18 -0.69
C LEU A 130 21.21 34.74 -1.09
N LEU A 131 21.08 34.37 -2.37
CA LEU A 131 21.47 33.04 -2.86
C LEU A 131 22.97 32.79 -2.77
N MET A 132 23.81 33.80 -2.96
CA MET A 132 25.27 33.63 -2.89
C MET A 132 25.79 33.60 -1.45
N LEU A 133 25.03 34.12 -0.49
CA LEU A 133 25.46 34.31 0.89
C LEU A 133 25.92 33.00 1.57
N PRO A 134 25.23 31.85 1.43
CA PRO A 134 25.66 30.59 2.01
C PRO A 134 27.00 30.06 1.45
N ILE A 135 27.35 30.41 0.21
CA ILE A 135 28.66 30.03 -0.36
C ILE A 135 29.80 30.63 0.47
N PHE A 136 29.66 31.86 0.95
CA PHE A 136 30.69 32.57 1.69
C PHE A 136 30.68 32.26 3.19
N ILE A 137 29.52 32.37 3.84
CA ILE A 137 29.38 32.30 5.30
C ILE A 137 28.46 31.17 5.79
N GLY A 138 28.03 30.29 4.89
CA GLY A 138 27.11 29.20 5.20
C GLY A 138 27.77 28.05 5.97
N THR A 139 26.94 27.32 6.70
CA THR A 139 27.28 26.10 7.43
C THR A 139 26.78 24.88 6.68
N THR A 140 27.60 23.84 6.59
CA THR A 140 27.21 22.57 5.96
C THR A 140 26.37 21.74 6.92
N ILE A 141 25.12 21.45 6.53
CA ILE A 141 24.20 20.56 7.27
C ILE A 141 23.75 19.47 6.31
N SER A 142 23.90 18.20 6.71
CA SER A 142 23.54 17.03 5.89
C SER A 142 24.11 17.07 4.46
N GLY A 143 25.35 17.56 4.32
CA GLY A 143 26.07 17.61 3.05
C GLY A 143 25.75 18.81 2.12
N SER A 144 24.84 19.71 2.52
CA SER A 144 24.46 20.90 1.75
C SER A 144 24.81 22.20 2.50
N LYS A 145 25.34 23.20 1.80
CA LYS A 145 25.79 24.48 2.38
C LYS A 145 24.76 25.58 2.14
N LEU A 146 23.58 25.42 2.74
CA LEU A 146 22.40 26.28 2.49
C LEU A 146 22.07 27.26 3.63
N TRP A 147 22.61 27.00 4.82
CA TRP A 147 22.16 27.60 6.07
C TRP A 147 23.19 28.58 6.63
N ILE A 148 22.75 29.61 7.34
CA ILE A 148 23.60 30.57 8.06
C ILE A 148 23.14 30.62 9.51
N ARG A 149 24.09 30.69 10.45
CA ARG A 149 23.80 30.81 11.88
C ARG A 149 23.92 32.25 12.35
N ILE A 150 22.84 32.81 12.89
CA ILE A 150 22.78 34.19 13.40
C ILE A 150 22.14 34.16 14.80
N ALA A 151 22.86 34.65 15.81
CA ALA A 151 22.36 34.80 17.19
C ALA A 151 21.69 33.54 17.76
N GLY A 152 22.25 32.35 17.50
CA GLY A 152 21.70 31.07 17.96
C GLY A 152 20.63 30.45 17.05
N PHE A 153 20.08 31.19 16.10
CA PHE A 153 19.11 30.70 15.12
C PHE A 153 19.76 30.33 13.78
N THR A 154 19.13 29.43 13.03
CA THR A 154 19.57 29.04 11.69
C THR A 154 18.59 29.61 10.65
N ILE A 155 19.12 30.35 9.68
CA ILE A 155 18.35 30.98 8.60
C ILE A 155 18.81 30.42 7.26
N GLN A 156 17.86 30.17 6.35
CA GLN A 156 18.11 29.80 4.96
C GLN A 156 17.80 31.01 4.06
N PRO A 157 18.82 31.76 3.62
CA PRO A 157 18.63 32.96 2.79
C PRO A 157 17.89 32.70 1.48
N GLY A 158 18.05 31.49 0.90
CA GLY A 158 17.40 31.09 -0.34
C GLY A 158 15.88 31.17 -0.30
N GLU A 159 15.28 30.91 0.88
CA GLU A 159 13.83 31.03 1.09
C GLU A 159 13.33 32.47 0.91
N PHE A 160 14.15 33.47 1.30
CA PHE A 160 13.84 34.88 1.08
C PHE A 160 14.20 35.33 -0.33
N ALA A 161 15.30 34.81 -0.88
CA ALA A 161 15.74 35.12 -2.24
C ALA A 161 14.65 34.83 -3.28
N LYS A 162 13.87 33.76 -3.07
CA LYS A 162 12.76 33.41 -3.97
C LYS A 162 11.71 34.51 -4.11
N VAL A 163 11.42 35.22 -3.03
CA VAL A 163 10.48 36.34 -3.03
C VAL A 163 11.03 37.48 -3.87
N PHE A 164 12.29 37.86 -3.67
CA PHE A 164 12.92 38.95 -4.41
C PHE A 164 13.10 38.66 -5.89
N ILE A 165 13.44 37.41 -6.25
CA ILE A 165 13.58 36.98 -7.65
C ILE A 165 12.22 37.00 -8.35
N VAL A 166 11.15 36.54 -7.69
CA VAL A 166 9.78 36.65 -8.22
C VAL A 166 9.41 38.10 -8.48
N LEU A 167 9.70 39.01 -7.55
CA LEU A 167 9.44 40.45 -7.74
C LEU A 167 10.27 41.02 -8.90
N PHE A 168 11.55 40.67 -9.03
CA PHE A 168 12.34 41.07 -10.19
C PHE A 168 11.71 40.59 -11.51
N LEU A 169 11.36 39.31 -11.61
CA LEU A 169 10.77 38.71 -12.80
C LEU A 169 9.44 39.37 -13.15
N ALA A 170 8.55 39.58 -12.17
CA ALA A 170 7.27 40.23 -12.38
C ALA A 170 7.44 41.67 -12.90
N GLY A 171 8.39 42.42 -12.34
CA GLY A 171 8.68 43.79 -12.74
C GLY A 171 9.24 43.89 -14.16
N TYR A 172 10.20 43.02 -14.46
CA TYR A 172 10.82 42.98 -15.77
C TYR A 172 9.84 42.54 -16.86
N LEU A 173 9.03 41.51 -16.59
CA LEU A 173 8.04 40.98 -17.53
C LEU A 173 6.88 41.96 -17.76
N ALA A 174 6.42 42.67 -16.73
CA ALA A 174 5.37 43.68 -16.88
C ALA A 174 5.81 44.84 -17.77
N GLU A 175 7.01 45.39 -17.57
CA GLU A 175 7.51 46.50 -18.39
C GLU A 175 7.78 46.13 -19.84
N ASN A 176 8.14 44.88 -20.11
CA ASN A 176 8.51 44.41 -21.45
C ASN A 176 7.42 43.57 -22.13
N ARG A 177 6.23 43.45 -21.53
CA ARG A 177 5.16 42.53 -21.98
C ARG A 177 4.83 42.69 -23.46
N GLU A 178 4.53 43.91 -23.90
CA GLU A 178 4.16 44.21 -25.30
C GLU A 178 5.29 43.90 -26.28
N LEU A 179 6.53 44.12 -25.87
CA LEU A 179 7.70 43.84 -26.71
C LEU A 179 8.03 42.34 -26.78
N LEU A 180 7.62 41.57 -25.77
CA LEU A 180 7.82 40.13 -25.69
C LEU A 180 6.69 39.33 -26.36
N SER A 181 5.47 39.87 -26.42
CA SER A 181 4.33 39.26 -27.12
C SER A 181 4.45 39.36 -28.64
N ILE A 182 5.11 40.41 -29.16
CA ILE A 182 5.41 40.60 -30.59
C ILE A 182 6.65 39.77 -30.98
N SER A 183 6.55 38.88 -31.98
CA SER A 183 7.72 38.17 -32.56
C SER A 183 7.78 38.32 -34.06
N ASN A 184 8.98 38.68 -34.52
CA ASN A 184 9.28 38.96 -35.91
C ASN A 184 9.98 37.80 -36.64
N ARG A 185 10.26 36.65 -35.99
CA ARG A 185 11.00 35.53 -36.62
C ARG A 185 10.38 34.16 -36.31
N LYS A 186 10.08 33.39 -37.37
CA LYS A 186 9.74 31.96 -37.31
C LYS A 186 10.98 31.13 -37.68
N ILE A 187 11.33 30.14 -36.85
CA ILE A 187 12.34 29.12 -37.16
C ILE A 187 11.70 27.77 -36.80
N LEU A 188 11.70 26.80 -37.74
CA LEU A 188 11.12 25.46 -37.54
C LEU A 188 9.66 25.46 -37.01
N GLY A 189 8.82 26.37 -37.49
CA GLY A 189 7.44 26.52 -37.03
C GLY A 189 7.27 27.24 -35.68
N PHE A 190 8.35 27.48 -34.93
CA PHE A 190 8.34 28.17 -33.64
C PHE A 190 8.62 29.68 -33.81
N LYS A 191 7.81 30.51 -33.14
CA LYS A 191 7.99 31.98 -33.10
C LYS A 191 9.00 32.35 -32.01
N ILE A 192 10.20 32.76 -32.39
CA ILE A 192 11.29 33.08 -31.45
C ILE A 192 11.27 34.60 -31.16
N PRO A 193 11.35 35.04 -29.89
CA PRO A 193 11.36 36.45 -29.51
C PRO A 193 12.74 37.06 -29.77
N ARG A 194 12.85 38.39 -29.63
CA ARG A 194 14.14 39.07 -29.72
C ARG A 194 15.00 38.64 -28.53
N LEU A 195 16.06 37.85 -28.78
CA LEU A 195 16.96 37.32 -27.76
C LEU A 195 17.47 38.40 -26.78
N ARG A 196 17.72 39.62 -27.29
CA ARG A 196 18.17 40.78 -26.50
C ARG A 196 17.20 41.19 -25.37
N LEU A 197 15.90 40.97 -25.54
CA LEU A 197 14.89 41.26 -24.50
C LEU A 197 14.77 40.13 -23.46
N LEU A 198 15.16 38.91 -23.82
CA LEU A 198 15.21 37.81 -22.86
C LEU A 198 16.56 37.69 -22.15
N LEU A 199 17.60 38.34 -22.66
CA LEU A 199 18.97 38.20 -22.15
C LEU A 199 19.10 38.56 -20.66
N PRO A 200 18.54 39.67 -20.13
CA PRO A 200 18.64 39.97 -18.70
C PRO A 200 17.87 38.97 -17.83
N LEU A 201 16.74 38.48 -18.33
CA LEU A 201 15.90 37.49 -17.67
C LEU A 201 16.62 36.13 -17.60
N PHE A 202 17.23 35.68 -18.71
CA PHE A 202 18.07 34.48 -18.75
C PHE A 202 19.38 34.62 -17.97
N ALA A 203 19.96 35.82 -17.89
CA ALA A 203 21.19 36.06 -17.14
C ALA A 203 20.94 35.90 -15.63
N VAL A 204 19.95 36.60 -15.07
CA VAL A 204 19.59 36.47 -13.65
C VAL A 204 19.19 35.03 -13.34
N TRP A 205 18.31 34.45 -14.15
CA TRP A 205 17.87 33.07 -13.99
C TRP A 205 19.01 32.05 -14.08
N GLY A 206 19.91 32.21 -15.05
CA GLY A 206 21.06 31.33 -15.24
C GLY A 206 22.06 31.42 -14.09
N VAL A 207 22.30 32.63 -13.55
CA VAL A 207 23.08 32.82 -12.32
C VAL A 207 22.40 32.11 -11.15
N CYS A 208 21.09 32.31 -10.93
CA CYS A 208 20.37 31.64 -9.86
C CYS A 208 20.48 30.11 -9.95
N LEU A 209 20.27 29.52 -11.13
CA LEU A 209 20.39 28.07 -11.31
C LEU A 209 21.82 27.58 -11.08
N LEU A 210 22.82 28.30 -11.57
CA LEU A 210 24.22 27.95 -11.38
C LEU A 210 24.58 27.94 -9.88
N VAL A 211 24.20 28.99 -9.15
CA VAL A 211 24.44 29.09 -7.70
C VAL A 211 23.81 27.92 -6.96
N VAL A 212 22.53 27.66 -7.21
CA VAL A 212 21.79 26.60 -6.52
C VAL A 212 22.33 25.19 -6.84
N VAL A 213 22.83 24.97 -8.06
CA VAL A 213 23.54 23.73 -8.42
C VAL A 213 24.85 23.58 -7.64
N PHE A 214 25.62 24.66 -7.44
CA PHE A 214 26.82 24.64 -6.59
C PHE A 214 26.48 24.41 -5.10
N GLU A 215 25.34 24.89 -4.63
CA GLU A 215 24.85 24.64 -3.28
C GLU A 215 24.32 23.21 -3.08
N ARG A 216 24.21 22.41 -4.15
CA ARG A 216 23.65 21.05 -4.19
C ARG A 216 22.16 20.98 -3.81
N ASP A 217 21.40 22.03 -4.11
CA ASP A 217 19.96 22.13 -3.82
C ASP A 217 19.09 21.96 -5.08
N LEU A 218 18.88 20.69 -5.46
CA LEU A 218 18.05 20.34 -6.62
C LEU A 218 16.60 20.81 -6.47
N GLY A 219 16.07 20.88 -5.24
CA GLY A 219 14.70 21.30 -4.98
C GLY A 219 14.48 22.76 -5.37
N SER A 220 15.32 23.65 -4.85
CA SER A 220 15.30 25.06 -5.20
C SER A 220 15.57 25.27 -6.69
N ALA A 221 16.46 24.49 -7.32
CA ALA A 221 16.76 24.64 -8.74
C ALA A 221 15.51 24.39 -9.61
N VAL A 222 14.80 23.30 -9.36
CA VAL A 222 13.56 22.95 -10.08
C VAL A 222 12.44 23.95 -9.77
N LEU A 223 12.37 24.46 -8.53
CA LEU A 223 11.43 25.50 -8.13
C LEU A 223 11.67 26.82 -8.89
N PHE A 224 12.90 27.34 -8.88
CA PHE A 224 13.27 28.57 -9.61
C PHE A 224 13.04 28.42 -11.12
N TYR A 225 13.40 27.25 -11.68
CA TYR A 225 13.16 26.92 -13.08
C TYR A 225 11.67 27.02 -13.43
N THR A 226 10.82 26.41 -12.60
CA THR A 226 9.39 26.32 -12.87
C THR A 226 8.68 27.65 -12.69
N ILE A 227 9.03 28.41 -11.65
CA ILE A 227 8.53 29.78 -11.46
C ILE A 227 8.84 30.64 -12.68
N PHE A 228 10.10 30.62 -13.13
CA PHE A 228 10.53 31.35 -14.31
C PHE A 228 9.74 30.96 -15.56
N LEU A 229 9.61 29.65 -15.83
CA LEU A 229 8.91 29.15 -17.01
C LEU A 229 7.43 29.53 -17.00
N LEU A 230 6.78 29.41 -15.84
CA LEU A 230 5.38 29.79 -15.64
C LEU A 230 5.18 31.29 -15.85
N MET A 231 5.99 32.13 -15.21
CA MET A 231 5.88 33.59 -15.34
C MET A 231 6.13 34.02 -16.78
N LEU A 232 7.12 33.42 -17.46
CA LEU A 232 7.38 33.66 -18.87
C LEU A 232 6.18 33.26 -19.74
N TYR A 233 5.53 32.13 -19.47
CA TYR A 233 4.32 31.71 -20.16
C TYR A 233 3.16 32.67 -19.95
N VAL A 234 2.88 33.07 -18.70
CA VAL A 234 1.77 33.98 -18.38
C VAL A 234 2.01 35.35 -19.04
N ALA A 235 3.24 35.87 -19.01
CA ALA A 235 3.59 37.15 -19.62
C ALA A 235 3.49 37.11 -21.16
N THR A 236 3.99 36.06 -21.80
CA THR A 236 4.14 36.01 -23.26
C THR A 236 2.97 35.33 -23.99
N GLY A 237 2.21 34.48 -23.31
CA GLY A 237 1.13 33.68 -23.88
C GLY A 237 1.59 32.57 -24.82
N ARG A 238 2.89 32.26 -24.88
CA ARG A 238 3.44 31.31 -25.86
C ARG A 238 3.72 29.95 -25.26
N PHE A 239 2.87 28.99 -25.61
CA PHE A 239 3.05 27.59 -25.20
C PHE A 239 4.37 26.99 -25.71
N SER A 240 4.91 27.46 -26.83
CA SER A 240 6.22 27.02 -27.34
C SER A 240 7.37 27.22 -26.35
N TYR A 241 7.32 28.27 -25.52
CA TYR A 241 8.37 28.49 -24.51
C TYR A 241 8.30 27.45 -23.40
N VAL A 242 7.09 27.00 -23.04
CA VAL A 242 6.89 25.91 -22.07
C VAL A 242 7.50 24.62 -22.62
N VAL A 243 7.21 24.26 -23.88
CA VAL A 243 7.75 23.05 -24.51
C VAL A 243 9.27 23.09 -24.60
N ILE A 244 9.85 24.20 -25.07
CA ILE A 244 11.32 24.38 -25.14
C ILE A 244 11.94 24.34 -23.74
N GLY A 245 11.29 24.97 -22.76
CA GLY A 245 11.73 24.93 -21.36
C GLY A 245 11.74 23.50 -20.82
N LEU A 246 10.65 22.75 -20.96
CA LEU A 246 10.60 21.36 -20.52
C LEU A 246 11.68 20.49 -21.19
N ALA A 247 11.96 20.70 -22.48
CA ALA A 247 13.06 20.02 -23.17
C ALA A 247 14.43 20.41 -22.59
N LEU A 248 14.68 21.70 -22.31
CA LEU A 248 15.91 22.17 -21.68
C LEU A 248 16.06 21.66 -20.24
N LEU A 249 14.96 21.56 -19.48
CA LEU A 249 14.95 20.98 -18.15
C LEU A 249 15.33 19.50 -18.19
N ALA A 250 14.79 18.74 -19.16
CA ALA A 250 15.14 17.34 -19.36
C ALA A 250 16.64 17.17 -19.71
N VAL A 251 17.18 18.00 -20.61
CA VAL A 251 18.62 18.02 -20.92
C VAL A 251 19.44 18.36 -19.68
N GLY A 252 19.03 19.37 -18.90
CA GLY A 252 19.67 19.74 -17.65
C GLY A 252 19.66 18.62 -16.61
N ALA A 253 18.54 17.90 -16.48
CA ALA A 253 18.40 16.76 -15.58
C ALA A 253 19.30 15.58 -15.99
N VAL A 254 19.39 15.27 -17.29
CA VAL A 254 20.33 14.26 -17.82
C VAL A 254 21.78 14.67 -17.56
N GLY A 255 22.12 15.95 -17.80
CA GLY A 255 23.44 16.48 -17.47
C GLY A 255 23.76 16.36 -15.98
N ALA A 256 22.84 16.78 -15.11
CA ALA A 256 22.96 16.67 -13.67
C ALA A 256 23.17 15.20 -13.23
N TYR A 257 22.40 14.26 -13.79
CA TYR A 257 22.58 12.83 -13.53
C TYR A 257 23.95 12.31 -13.98
N LYS A 258 24.50 12.79 -15.10
CA LYS A 258 25.82 12.35 -15.58
C LYS A 258 26.99 12.91 -14.78
N PHE A 259 26.88 14.16 -14.30
CA PHE A 259 28.01 14.88 -13.70
C PHE A 259 27.95 15.02 -12.16
N LEU A 260 26.79 14.80 -11.54
CA LEU A 260 26.61 15.02 -10.10
C LEU A 260 26.23 13.71 -9.39
N SER A 261 27.14 13.17 -8.58
CA SER A 261 26.94 11.90 -7.86
C SER A 261 25.73 11.92 -6.92
N HIS A 262 25.46 13.03 -6.24
CA HIS A 262 24.29 13.16 -5.36
C HIS A 262 22.95 13.09 -6.12
N VAL A 263 22.91 13.50 -7.39
CA VAL A 263 21.73 13.34 -8.26
C VAL A 263 21.54 11.87 -8.64
N GLN A 264 22.63 11.16 -8.93
CA GLN A 264 22.59 9.73 -9.25
C GLN A 264 22.00 8.92 -8.10
N VAL A 265 22.45 9.18 -6.87
CA VAL A 265 21.94 8.50 -5.66
C VAL A 265 20.43 8.77 -5.49
N ARG A 266 19.99 10.03 -5.56
CA ARG A 266 18.56 10.38 -5.45
C ARG A 266 17.71 9.74 -6.56
N PHE A 267 18.24 9.66 -7.78
CA PHE A 267 17.55 9.00 -8.90
C PHE A 267 17.48 7.48 -8.71
N GLN A 268 18.56 6.84 -8.28
CA GLN A 268 18.59 5.38 -8.01
C GLN A 268 17.62 5.01 -6.89
N VAL A 269 17.63 5.76 -5.78
CA VAL A 269 16.67 5.58 -4.67
C VAL A 269 15.24 5.81 -5.14
N TRP A 270 14.98 6.76 -6.04
CA TRP A 270 13.64 6.97 -6.60
C TRP A 270 13.18 5.78 -7.46
N VAL A 271 14.05 5.26 -8.32
CA VAL A 271 13.75 4.11 -9.19
C VAL A 271 13.49 2.85 -8.38
N ASP A 272 14.34 2.52 -7.42
CA ASP A 272 14.19 1.35 -6.56
C ASP A 272 14.73 1.60 -5.15
N PRO A 273 13.89 2.13 -4.23
CA PRO A 273 14.30 2.43 -2.87
C PRO A 273 14.49 1.16 -2.03
N PHE A 274 13.88 0.03 -2.43
CA PHE A 274 13.91 -1.21 -1.66
C PHE A 274 15.21 -2.00 -1.86
N LYS A 275 15.96 -1.73 -2.93
CA LYS A 275 17.30 -2.29 -3.16
C LYS A 275 18.27 -2.04 -2.01
N ASP A 276 18.14 -0.89 -1.34
CA ASP A 276 18.90 -0.54 -0.13
C ASP A 276 17.96 0.10 0.89
N ALA A 277 16.99 -0.70 1.36
CA ALA A 277 15.93 -0.26 2.25
C ALA A 277 16.42 0.18 3.64
N GLN A 278 17.61 -0.25 4.07
CA GLN A 278 18.20 0.09 5.37
C GLN A 278 19.27 1.19 5.27
N GLY A 279 19.80 1.46 4.08
CA GLY A 279 20.79 2.50 3.83
C GLY A 279 20.18 3.73 3.16
N GLN A 280 20.55 4.00 1.92
CA GLN A 280 20.20 5.24 1.21
C GLN A 280 18.70 5.36 0.91
N GLY A 281 17.98 4.24 0.81
CA GLY A 281 16.54 4.21 0.57
C GLY A 281 15.68 4.40 1.83
N TYR A 282 16.28 4.33 3.01
CA TYR A 282 15.57 4.19 4.28
C TYR A 282 14.45 5.21 4.50
N GLN A 283 14.73 6.51 4.36
CA GLN A 283 13.74 7.56 4.59
C GLN A 283 12.51 7.45 3.66
N ILE A 284 12.73 7.13 2.39
CA ILE A 284 11.66 6.95 1.41
C ILE A 284 10.89 5.66 1.67
N VAL A 285 11.57 4.57 2.02
CA VAL A 285 10.91 3.30 2.37
C VAL A 285 10.01 3.47 3.58
N GLN A 286 10.50 4.10 4.67
CA GLN A 286 9.68 4.37 5.86
C GLN A 286 8.50 5.30 5.55
N SER A 287 8.70 6.31 4.69
CA SER A 287 7.61 7.15 4.19
C SER A 287 6.53 6.35 3.45
N LEU A 288 6.93 5.42 2.57
CA LEU A 288 5.98 4.57 1.84
C LEU A 288 5.23 3.61 2.78
N PHE A 289 5.90 3.05 3.79
CA PHE A 289 5.26 2.22 4.82
C PHE A 289 4.24 3.02 5.64
N SER A 290 4.61 4.20 6.15
CA SER A 290 3.68 5.12 6.83
C SER A 290 2.45 5.45 5.96
N LEU A 291 2.68 5.79 4.69
CA LEU A 291 1.58 6.12 3.79
C LEU A 291 0.68 4.90 3.55
N ALA A 292 1.25 3.73 3.27
CA ALA A 292 0.50 2.48 3.08
C ALA A 292 -0.42 2.16 4.26
N ASP A 293 0.08 2.39 5.48
CA ASP A 293 -0.62 2.16 6.72
C ASP A 293 -1.83 3.06 6.96
N GLY A 294 -1.81 4.27 6.42
CA GLY A 294 -2.90 5.22 6.61
C GLY A 294 -4.23 4.76 6.01
N GLY A 295 -4.22 3.99 4.92
CA GLY A 295 -5.45 3.60 4.22
C GLY A 295 -6.38 4.79 3.92
N LEU A 296 -7.70 4.58 3.97
CA LEU A 296 -8.66 5.65 3.67
C LEU A 296 -8.78 6.72 4.78
N VAL A 297 -8.85 6.27 6.03
CA VAL A 297 -9.25 7.11 7.19
C VAL A 297 -8.11 7.42 8.16
N GLY A 298 -6.97 6.77 8.00
CA GLY A 298 -5.83 6.89 8.90
C GLY A 298 -5.78 5.78 9.94
N VAL A 299 -4.68 5.78 10.71
CA VAL A 299 -4.53 4.97 11.92
C VAL A 299 -4.98 5.70 13.19
N GLY A 300 -5.40 6.96 13.06
CA GLY A 300 -5.76 7.83 14.18
C GLY A 300 -4.60 8.72 14.61
N ILE A 301 -4.94 9.92 15.10
CA ILE A 301 -3.97 10.93 15.51
C ILE A 301 -3.18 10.46 16.73
N GLY A 302 -1.85 10.52 16.64
CA GLY A 302 -0.95 10.03 17.69
C GLY A 302 -0.60 8.55 17.61
N ASN A 303 -1.36 7.74 16.85
CA ASN A 303 -1.17 6.29 16.75
C ASN A 303 -0.27 5.86 15.58
N GLY A 304 0.27 6.80 14.81
CA GLY A 304 1.18 6.53 13.70
C GLY A 304 2.59 6.14 14.12
N MET A 305 3.27 5.40 13.24
CA MET A 305 4.66 4.96 13.36
C MET A 305 5.65 5.90 12.67
N ALA A 306 5.19 7.09 12.30
CA ALA A 306 5.98 8.17 11.71
C ALA A 306 7.29 8.52 12.44
N ASN A 307 7.45 8.14 13.72
CA ASN A 307 8.71 8.29 14.47
C ASN A 307 9.87 7.47 13.89
N ASN A 308 9.59 6.45 13.08
CA ASN A 308 10.61 5.65 12.40
C ASN A 308 11.24 6.37 11.21
N ILE A 309 10.58 7.43 10.70
CA ILE A 309 11.09 8.29 9.64
C ILE A 309 12.04 9.33 10.27
N PRO A 310 13.34 9.36 9.91
CA PRO A 310 14.28 10.35 10.43
C PRO A 310 13.88 11.77 10.03
N VAL A 311 13.86 12.70 11.00
CA VAL A 311 13.56 14.13 10.79
C VAL A 311 12.18 14.37 10.14
N VAL A 312 11.20 13.53 10.52
CA VAL A 312 9.84 13.52 9.97
C VAL A 312 9.12 14.86 10.11
N GLU A 313 9.41 15.64 11.13
CA GLU A 313 8.82 16.96 11.36
C GLU A 313 9.20 18.01 10.29
N SER A 314 10.20 17.72 9.46
CA SER A 314 10.68 18.59 8.37
C SER A 314 10.06 18.21 7.01
N ASP A 315 10.82 17.67 6.07
CA ASP A 315 10.40 17.38 4.69
C ASP A 315 9.46 16.17 4.55
N PHE A 316 9.41 15.28 5.55
CA PHE A 316 8.53 14.10 5.59
C PHE A 316 7.24 14.26 6.40
N ILE A 317 6.90 15.47 6.85
CA ILE A 317 5.73 15.68 7.74
C ILE A 317 4.42 15.22 7.10
N PHE A 318 4.35 15.28 5.77
CA PHE A 318 3.19 14.81 5.02
C PHE A 318 2.99 13.30 5.11
N SER A 319 4.06 12.51 5.28
CA SER A 319 3.98 11.06 5.46
C SER A 319 3.31 10.71 6.79
N ALA A 320 3.64 11.45 7.86
CA ALA A 320 2.96 11.33 9.15
C ALA A 320 1.48 11.72 9.06
N ILE A 321 1.18 12.80 8.34
CA ILE A 321 -0.21 13.24 8.10
C ILE A 321 -1.00 12.18 7.33
N GLY A 322 -0.41 11.63 6.27
CA GLY A 322 -1.04 10.59 5.46
C GLY A 322 -1.23 9.28 6.22
N GLU A 323 -0.34 8.93 7.15
CA GLU A 323 -0.50 7.78 8.04
C GLU A 323 -1.63 7.99 9.05
N GLU A 324 -1.62 9.09 9.79
CA GLU A 324 -2.55 9.31 10.91
C GLU A 324 -3.94 9.78 10.48
N MET A 325 -4.03 10.58 9.41
CA MET A 325 -5.30 11.10 8.88
C MET A 325 -5.78 10.38 7.61
N GLY A 326 -4.99 9.45 7.08
CA GLY A 326 -5.32 8.66 5.88
C GLY A 326 -5.43 9.47 4.59
N LEU A 327 -6.00 8.83 3.57
CA LEU A 327 -6.23 9.42 2.26
C LEU A 327 -7.13 10.65 2.33
N LEU A 328 -8.15 10.63 3.19
CA LEU A 328 -9.07 11.75 3.35
C LEU A 328 -8.36 12.98 3.94
N GLY A 329 -7.53 12.79 4.96
CA GLY A 329 -6.77 13.88 5.57
C GLY A 329 -5.64 14.40 4.69
N GLY A 330 -4.81 13.50 4.15
CA GLY A 330 -3.75 13.88 3.20
C GLY A 330 -4.31 14.54 1.94
N GLY A 331 -5.43 14.02 1.42
CA GLY A 331 -6.18 14.61 0.32
C GLY A 331 -6.74 16.00 0.65
N ALA A 332 -7.29 16.20 1.85
CA ALA A 332 -7.76 17.51 2.30
C ALA A 332 -6.63 18.56 2.34
N VAL A 333 -5.43 18.19 2.82
CA VAL A 333 -4.25 19.06 2.78
C VAL A 333 -3.87 19.43 1.34
N LEU A 334 -3.88 18.46 0.42
CA LEU A 334 -3.60 18.72 -1.01
C LEU A 334 -4.66 19.62 -1.64
N ILE A 335 -5.94 19.45 -1.28
CA ILE A 335 -7.03 20.32 -1.71
C ILE A 335 -6.85 21.75 -1.18
N LEU A 336 -6.38 21.94 0.06
CA LEU A 336 -6.08 23.26 0.61
C LEU A 336 -4.97 23.97 -0.18
N PHE A 337 -3.89 23.28 -0.54
CA PHE A 337 -2.85 23.85 -1.41
C PHE A 337 -3.35 24.12 -2.84
N MET A 338 -4.21 23.26 -3.38
CA MET A 338 -4.89 23.50 -4.65
C MET A 338 -5.78 24.76 -4.58
N LEU A 339 -6.57 24.92 -3.51
CA LEU A 339 -7.40 26.10 -3.29
C LEU A 339 -6.54 27.36 -3.13
N PHE A 340 -5.40 27.27 -2.42
CA PHE A 340 -4.42 28.37 -2.36
C PHE A 340 -3.95 28.77 -3.77
N ALA A 341 -3.59 27.79 -4.61
CA ALA A 341 -3.17 28.03 -5.99
C ALA A 341 -4.26 28.71 -6.83
N VAL A 342 -5.49 28.18 -6.76
CA VAL A 342 -6.65 28.70 -7.50
C VAL A 342 -6.98 30.12 -7.05
N ARG A 343 -7.02 30.40 -5.74
CA ARG A 343 -7.33 31.73 -5.19
C ARG A 343 -6.22 32.74 -5.46
N GLY A 344 -4.96 32.33 -5.38
CA GLY A 344 -3.82 33.17 -5.71
C GLY A 344 -3.78 33.56 -7.19
N LEU A 345 -4.01 32.62 -8.10
CA LEU A 345 -4.09 32.90 -9.55
C LEU A 345 -5.37 33.65 -9.93
N THR A 346 -6.47 33.44 -9.22
CA THR A 346 -7.69 34.26 -9.39
C THR A 346 -7.45 35.70 -8.93
N THR A 347 -6.65 35.88 -7.88
CA THR A 347 -6.19 37.21 -7.43
C THR A 347 -5.34 37.87 -8.51
N ALA A 348 -4.43 37.13 -9.15
CA ALA A 348 -3.67 37.61 -10.30
C ALA A 348 -4.58 38.03 -11.48
N ALA A 349 -5.61 37.24 -11.79
CA ALA A 349 -6.53 37.51 -12.89
C ALA A 349 -7.41 38.74 -12.66
N ARG A 350 -7.64 39.11 -11.39
CA ARG A 350 -8.42 40.29 -10.98
C ARG A 350 -7.57 41.53 -10.75
N ALA A 351 -6.25 41.41 -10.76
CA ALA A 351 -5.34 42.51 -10.46
C ALA A 351 -5.53 43.69 -11.44
N LYS A 352 -5.42 44.93 -10.92
CA LYS A 352 -5.60 46.15 -11.73
C LYS A 352 -4.40 46.44 -12.64
N SER A 353 -3.19 46.03 -12.24
CA SER A 353 -1.95 46.20 -13.00
C SER A 353 -1.31 44.85 -13.38
N ASP A 354 -0.60 44.82 -14.51
CA ASP A 354 0.18 43.65 -14.94
C ASP A 354 1.28 43.29 -13.93
N LEU A 355 1.81 44.30 -13.23
CA LEU A 355 2.78 44.14 -12.14
C LEU A 355 2.20 43.33 -10.99
N ALA A 356 1.02 43.71 -10.50
CA ALA A 356 0.32 42.97 -9.46
C ALA A 356 -0.10 41.57 -9.94
N ALA A 357 -0.54 41.43 -11.20
CA ALA A 357 -0.90 40.14 -11.79
C ALA A 357 0.30 39.17 -11.84
N PHE A 358 1.44 39.60 -12.37
CA PHE A 358 2.64 38.75 -12.47
C PHE A 358 3.26 38.47 -11.11
N SER A 359 3.23 39.43 -10.17
CA SER A 359 3.70 39.21 -8.80
C SER A 359 2.84 38.14 -8.11
N ALA A 360 1.51 38.29 -8.14
CA ALA A 360 0.59 37.30 -7.57
C ALA A 360 0.77 35.91 -8.22
N THR A 361 1.01 35.86 -9.54
CA THR A 361 1.28 34.60 -10.25
C THR A 361 2.54 33.91 -9.74
N GLY A 362 3.68 34.62 -9.69
CA GLY A 362 4.96 34.04 -9.28
C GLY A 362 4.98 33.67 -7.80
N LEU A 363 4.38 34.49 -6.93
CA LEU A 363 4.28 34.24 -5.49
C LEU A 363 3.41 33.02 -5.19
N THR A 364 2.27 32.89 -5.88
CA THR A 364 1.41 31.70 -5.78
C THR A 364 2.14 30.45 -6.25
N ALA A 365 2.83 30.53 -7.38
CA ALA A 365 3.61 29.42 -7.92
C ALA A 365 4.73 28.98 -6.98
N ALA A 366 5.40 29.92 -6.31
CA ALA A 366 6.46 29.60 -5.35
C ALA A 366 5.98 28.70 -4.21
N ILE A 367 4.79 28.97 -3.64
CA ILE A 367 4.22 28.16 -2.56
C ILE A 367 3.64 26.85 -3.10
N SER A 368 2.77 26.92 -4.11
CA SER A 368 2.02 25.77 -4.60
C SER A 368 2.92 24.72 -5.26
N PHE A 369 3.94 25.16 -6.01
CA PHE A 369 4.88 24.23 -6.64
C PHE A 369 5.88 23.66 -5.64
N GLN A 370 6.28 24.41 -4.60
CA GLN A 370 7.08 23.87 -3.49
C GLN A 370 6.33 22.73 -2.78
N ALA A 371 5.04 22.93 -2.47
CA ALA A 371 4.20 21.87 -1.93
C ALA A 371 4.13 20.65 -2.86
N PHE A 372 4.02 20.88 -4.18
CA PHE A 372 4.01 19.80 -5.16
C PHE A 372 5.32 18.99 -5.16
N LEU A 373 6.47 19.66 -5.15
CA LEU A 373 7.78 18.98 -5.16
C LEU A 373 7.97 18.08 -3.93
N ILE A 374 7.55 18.55 -2.77
CA ILE A 374 7.75 17.84 -1.50
C ILE A 374 6.84 16.65 -1.40
N VAL A 375 5.53 16.85 -1.60
CA VAL A 375 4.58 15.75 -1.53
C VAL A 375 4.85 14.74 -2.65
N GLY A 376 5.23 15.21 -3.84
CA GLY A 376 5.67 14.32 -4.92
C GLY A 376 6.91 13.51 -4.57
N GLY A 377 7.87 14.09 -3.85
CA GLY A 377 9.08 13.40 -3.38
C GLY A 377 8.78 12.30 -2.35
N VAL A 378 8.06 12.63 -1.28
CA VAL A 378 7.78 11.68 -0.17
C VAL A 378 6.84 10.55 -0.58
N THR A 379 6.02 10.77 -1.62
CA THR A 379 5.12 9.75 -2.21
C THR A 379 5.74 9.00 -3.39
N ARG A 380 7.04 9.21 -3.68
CA ARG A 380 7.80 8.59 -4.80
C ARG A 380 7.27 8.94 -6.21
N LEU A 381 6.44 9.97 -6.36
CA LEU A 381 6.03 10.46 -7.68
C LEU A 381 7.23 11.05 -8.46
N ILE A 382 8.11 11.76 -7.74
CA ILE A 382 9.35 12.34 -8.26
C ILE A 382 10.50 12.07 -7.29
N PRO A 383 11.77 12.26 -7.68
CA PRO A 383 12.90 12.13 -6.76
C PRO A 383 12.82 13.12 -5.59
N LEU A 384 13.27 12.68 -4.40
CA LEU A 384 13.27 13.50 -3.19
C LEU A 384 14.14 14.75 -3.34
N THR A 385 13.58 15.92 -3.02
CA THR A 385 14.24 17.22 -3.20
C THR A 385 14.82 17.83 -1.93
N GLY A 386 14.31 17.49 -0.73
CA GLY A 386 14.83 17.98 0.56
C GLY A 386 14.45 19.43 0.89
N VAL A 387 13.24 19.85 0.52
CA VAL A 387 12.69 21.20 0.79
C VAL A 387 11.53 21.10 1.80
N THR A 388 11.23 22.20 2.51
CA THR A 388 10.23 22.23 3.59
C THR A 388 8.81 22.52 3.08
N LEU A 389 7.80 21.83 3.63
CA LEU A 389 6.40 21.99 3.21
C LEU A 389 5.87 23.33 3.73
N PRO A 390 5.47 24.28 2.86
CA PRO A 390 5.08 25.62 3.29
C PRO A 390 3.98 25.58 4.35
N PHE A 391 4.10 26.43 5.37
CA PHE A 391 3.19 26.54 6.51
C PHE A 391 3.16 25.36 7.48
N MET A 392 3.60 24.16 7.07
CA MET A 392 3.37 22.91 7.81
C MET A 392 4.62 22.39 8.51
N SER A 393 5.71 22.23 7.76
CA SER A 393 6.95 21.64 8.26
C SER A 393 7.64 22.52 9.31
N GLN A 394 8.43 21.87 10.16
CA GLN A 394 9.46 22.53 10.95
C GLN A 394 10.49 23.14 9.98
N GLY A 395 10.55 24.47 9.94
CA GLY A 395 11.31 25.19 8.91
C GLY A 395 11.18 26.69 9.06
N GLY A 396 11.98 27.27 9.96
CA GLY A 396 11.82 28.66 10.37
C GLY A 396 11.83 29.67 9.23
N SER A 397 12.83 29.58 8.35
CA SER A 397 12.97 30.52 7.21
C SER A 397 11.88 30.36 6.16
N SER A 398 11.43 29.14 5.90
CA SER A 398 10.36 28.86 4.94
C SER A 398 9.03 29.41 5.43
N LEU A 399 8.72 29.27 6.73
CA LEU A 399 7.52 29.86 7.33
C LEU A 399 7.54 31.40 7.22
N LEU A 400 8.65 32.03 7.61
CA LEU A 400 8.84 33.48 7.54
C LEU A 400 8.67 34.00 6.10
N ALA A 401 9.35 33.39 5.13
CA ALA A 401 9.25 33.77 3.72
C ALA A 401 7.85 33.56 3.16
N SER A 402 7.17 32.48 3.56
CA SER A 402 5.80 32.18 3.11
C SER A 402 4.80 33.22 3.59
N PHE A 403 4.93 33.75 4.81
CA PHE A 403 4.08 34.83 5.30
C PHE A 403 4.36 36.17 4.63
N ILE A 404 5.60 36.44 4.19
CA ILE A 404 5.91 37.59 3.32
C ILE A 404 5.21 37.44 1.96
N ILE A 405 5.23 36.23 1.38
CA ILE A 405 4.51 35.93 0.13
C ILE A 405 3.01 36.16 0.32
N VAL A 406 2.42 35.68 1.42
CA VAL A 406 1.00 35.91 1.74
C VAL A 406 0.68 37.40 1.85
N ALA A 407 1.52 38.20 2.52
CA ALA A 407 1.34 39.65 2.61
C ALA A 407 1.30 40.31 1.22
N LEU A 408 2.26 39.99 0.36
CA LEU A 408 2.35 40.54 -0.99
C LEU A 408 1.17 40.09 -1.87
N LEU A 409 0.72 38.85 -1.72
CA LEU A 409 -0.45 38.32 -2.43
C LEU A 409 -1.75 38.98 -1.97
N LEU A 410 -1.93 39.18 -0.66
CA LEU A 410 -3.07 39.93 -0.10
C LEU A 410 -3.07 41.38 -0.60
N ARG A 411 -1.91 42.03 -0.65
CA ARG A 411 -1.78 43.39 -1.21
C ARG A 411 -2.17 43.45 -2.68
N ALA A 412 -1.73 42.48 -3.50
CA ALA A 412 -2.13 42.39 -4.90
C ALA A 412 -3.66 42.26 -5.07
N GLY A 413 -4.33 41.53 -4.17
CA GLY A 413 -5.80 41.39 -4.17
C GLY A 413 -6.55 42.61 -3.62
N ASP A 414 -5.95 43.36 -2.72
CA ASP A 414 -6.51 44.61 -2.20
C ASP A 414 -6.54 45.70 -3.28
N GLU A 415 -5.44 45.87 -4.02
CA GLU A 415 -5.36 46.77 -5.18
C GLU A 415 -6.38 46.41 -6.27
N ALA A 416 -6.66 45.11 -6.44
CA ALA A 416 -7.67 44.61 -7.38
C ALA A 416 -9.09 45.16 -7.08
N THR A 417 -9.38 45.54 -5.83
CA THR A 417 -10.75 45.85 -5.36
C THR A 417 -10.90 47.20 -4.66
N GLY A 418 -9.81 47.88 -4.30
CA GLY A 418 -9.82 49.12 -3.53
C GLY A 418 -10.06 50.40 -4.34
N ARG A 419 -11.06 51.17 -3.86
CA ARG A 419 -11.47 52.56 -4.12
C ARG A 419 -12.07 52.90 -5.49
N GLU A 420 -13.23 53.57 -5.41
CA GLU A 420 -14.00 54.26 -6.45
C GLU A 420 -13.17 55.33 -7.18
N ALA A 421 -12.13 54.91 -7.89
CA ALA A 421 -11.51 55.73 -8.91
C ALA A 421 -11.91 55.14 -10.25
N GLU A 422 -12.77 55.89 -10.93
CA GLU A 422 -13.01 55.77 -12.36
C GLU A 422 -11.68 55.58 -13.11
N LEU A 423 -11.74 54.68 -14.08
CA LEU A 423 -10.60 54.18 -14.87
C LEU A 423 -9.84 55.35 -15.53
N THR A 424 -8.76 55.80 -14.91
CA THR A 424 -7.87 56.81 -15.51
C THR A 424 -6.90 56.12 -16.48
N GLY A 425 -7.37 55.99 -17.72
CA GLY A 425 -6.59 55.62 -18.90
C GLY A 425 -7.06 56.43 -20.11
N THR A 426 -6.53 57.66 -20.21
CA THR A 426 -6.43 58.56 -21.37
C THR A 426 -7.19 58.21 -22.66
N GLY A 427 -8.21 59.01 -22.99
CA GLY A 427 -8.54 59.34 -24.39
C GLY A 427 -9.97 59.12 -24.89
N THR A 428 -11.00 59.62 -24.20
CA THR A 428 -12.27 59.96 -24.87
C THR A 428 -12.65 61.39 -24.51
N MET A 429 -12.58 62.26 -25.52
CA MET A 429 -13.10 63.62 -25.50
C MET A 429 -14.52 63.63 -24.95
N ALA A 430 -14.77 64.59 -24.05
CA ALA A 430 -16.10 64.95 -23.62
C ALA A 430 -16.98 65.20 -24.86
N ALA A 431 -18.18 64.61 -24.85
CA ALA A 431 -19.21 64.88 -25.83
C ALA A 431 -19.59 66.37 -25.75
N ILE A 432 -19.25 67.13 -26.79
CA ILE A 432 -19.95 68.36 -27.13
C ILE A 432 -21.21 67.92 -27.87
N THR A 433 -22.37 68.23 -27.30
CA THR A 433 -23.68 68.01 -27.91
C THR A 433 -23.88 68.97 -29.08
N ASP A 434 -24.30 68.41 -30.22
CA ASP A 434 -24.77 69.13 -31.40
C ASP A 434 -26.03 69.94 -31.06
N ASP A 435 -25.93 71.27 -31.20
CA ASP A 435 -27.03 72.11 -31.66
C ASP A 435 -26.40 73.41 -32.19
N GLN A 436 -26.15 73.46 -33.51
CA GLN A 436 -26.50 74.58 -34.38
C GLN A 436 -25.80 74.54 -35.75
N VAL A 437 -26.68 74.54 -36.76
CA VAL A 437 -26.55 75.21 -38.07
C VAL A 437 -25.81 74.48 -39.19
N ALA A 438 -26.65 73.96 -40.09
CA ALA A 438 -26.37 73.64 -41.47
C ALA A 438 -26.10 74.89 -42.34
N SER A 439 -25.41 74.66 -43.46
CA SER A 439 -25.06 75.52 -44.62
C SER A 439 -23.55 75.75 -44.69
N ALA A 440 -22.83 75.57 -45.80
CA ALA A 440 -23.22 75.66 -47.20
C ALA A 440 -22.36 74.74 -48.09
N ALA A 441 -22.78 74.67 -49.35
CA ALA A 441 -22.25 73.87 -50.43
C ALA A 441 -20.78 74.12 -50.81
N ALA A 442 -20.16 73.05 -51.32
CA ALA A 442 -19.28 72.89 -52.50
C ALA A 442 -18.82 74.15 -53.31
N PRO A 443 -17.83 74.04 -54.24
CA PRO A 443 -16.71 73.09 -54.38
C PRO A 443 -15.37 73.72 -54.88
N THR A 444 -14.35 72.86 -55.05
CA THR A 444 -13.30 72.90 -56.12
C THR A 444 -12.24 74.00 -56.20
N GLY A 445 -11.01 73.56 -56.50
CA GLY A 445 -9.98 74.36 -57.20
C GLY A 445 -8.64 74.41 -56.46
N THR A 446 -7.73 73.46 -56.69
CA THR A 446 -6.54 73.59 -57.57
C THR A 446 -5.51 74.67 -57.19
N ARG A 447 -4.27 74.15 -57.05
CA ARG A 447 -2.99 74.64 -57.63
C ARG A 447 -2.09 75.59 -56.82
N PHE A 448 -0.81 75.21 -56.86
CA PHE A 448 0.44 76.01 -56.91
C PHE A 448 0.68 76.97 -55.74
N ALA A 449 1.87 77.25 -55.24
CA ALA A 449 3.26 76.85 -55.46
C ALA A 449 4.05 77.50 -54.29
N THR A 450 5.35 77.19 -54.16
CA THR A 450 6.47 78.10 -53.79
C THR A 450 6.32 79.02 -52.56
N SER A 451 7.29 79.26 -51.70
CA SER A 451 8.69 78.90 -51.52
C SER A 451 9.17 79.73 -50.30
N SER A 452 10.18 79.22 -49.59
CA SER A 452 11.24 79.98 -48.91
C SER A 452 10.92 81.22 -48.06
N SER A 453 11.33 81.18 -46.79
CA SER A 453 12.15 82.27 -46.24
C SER A 453 12.89 81.86 -44.96
N TYR A 454 14.18 82.16 -44.97
CA TYR A 454 15.17 82.14 -43.89
C TYR A 454 14.75 82.92 -42.63
N GLY A 455 15.28 82.51 -41.46
CA GLY A 455 15.30 83.36 -40.27
C GLY A 455 15.91 82.73 -39.02
N SER A 456 17.23 82.86 -38.90
CA SER A 456 18.08 82.86 -37.69
C SER A 456 17.41 82.76 -36.30
N GLY A 457 17.97 81.89 -35.44
CA GLY A 457 17.82 82.00 -33.99
C GLY A 457 18.45 80.85 -33.21
N SER A 458 19.46 81.16 -32.40
CA SER A 458 20.21 80.27 -31.53
C SER A 458 19.34 79.48 -30.55
N HIS A 459 19.60 78.16 -30.41
CA HIS A 459 19.05 77.38 -29.30
C HIS A 459 20.11 76.54 -28.58
N SER A 460 20.36 76.94 -27.35
CA SER A 460 20.98 76.16 -26.28
C SER A 460 19.96 75.21 -25.63
N VAL A 461 20.43 73.98 -25.39
CA VAL A 461 20.11 73.07 -24.28
C VAL A 461 18.68 72.50 -24.17
N GLY A 462 18.61 71.18 -24.39
CA GLY A 462 17.90 70.24 -23.50
C GLY A 462 16.39 70.06 -23.72
N SER A 463 16.02 69.06 -24.53
CA SER A 463 14.64 68.54 -24.54
C SER A 463 14.63 67.02 -24.55
N ARG A 464 14.09 66.47 -23.46
CA ARG A 464 13.78 65.05 -23.25
C ARG A 464 12.76 64.61 -24.29
N MET A 465 13.08 63.54 -25.03
CA MET A 465 12.17 62.87 -25.95
C MET A 465 10.84 62.51 -25.28
N ARG A 466 9.76 63.09 -25.81
CA ARG A 466 8.37 62.65 -25.62
C ARG A 466 8.25 61.22 -26.17
N ARG A 467 8.03 60.24 -25.29
CA ARG A 467 7.77 58.84 -25.67
C ARG A 467 6.35 58.76 -26.26
N ARG A 468 6.28 58.43 -27.55
CA ARG A 468 5.06 58.15 -28.33
C ARG A 468 4.38 56.91 -27.72
N LEU A 469 3.19 57.09 -27.15
CA LEU A 469 2.27 55.98 -26.81
C LEU A 469 1.85 55.31 -28.13
N LEU A 470 2.22 54.05 -28.29
CA LEU A 470 1.69 53.17 -29.32
C LEU A 470 0.52 52.43 -28.67
N ASP A 471 -0.71 52.86 -28.94
CA ASP A 471 -1.90 52.06 -28.64
C ASP A 471 -1.86 50.82 -29.54
N THR A 472 -1.52 49.67 -28.96
CA THR A 472 -1.66 48.36 -29.63
C THR A 472 -2.94 47.69 -29.15
N PRO A 473 -3.58 46.81 -29.94
CA PRO A 473 -4.80 46.08 -29.53
C PRO A 473 -4.64 45.26 -28.24
N GLU A 474 -3.40 45.04 -27.78
CA GLU A 474 -3.05 44.32 -26.56
C GLU A 474 -3.03 45.18 -25.29
N SER A 475 -3.09 46.53 -25.38
CA SER A 475 -3.17 47.42 -24.21
C SER A 475 -4.61 47.71 -23.75
N GLY A 476 -5.61 47.28 -24.55
CA GLY A 476 -7.04 47.43 -24.26
C GLY A 476 -7.71 46.20 -23.60
N VAL A 477 -9.05 46.17 -23.60
CA VAL A 477 -9.88 45.09 -23.01
C VAL A 477 -9.48 43.69 -23.53
N LEU A 478 -9.14 43.57 -24.82
CA LEU A 478 -8.69 42.32 -25.46
C LEU A 478 -7.40 41.75 -24.83
N GLY A 479 -6.47 42.62 -24.42
CA GLY A 479 -5.22 42.22 -23.77
C GLY A 479 -5.40 41.68 -22.36
N ARG A 480 -6.37 42.20 -21.60
CA ARG A 480 -6.74 41.66 -20.29
C ARG A 480 -7.46 40.32 -20.40
N VAL A 481 -8.35 40.18 -21.38
CA VAL A 481 -9.02 38.89 -21.68
C VAL A 481 -7.98 37.82 -22.06
N ALA A 482 -6.99 38.18 -22.88
CA ALA A 482 -5.90 37.27 -23.22
C ALA A 482 -5.06 36.85 -22.00
N LEU A 483 -4.76 37.78 -21.08
CA LEU A 483 -4.07 37.47 -19.82
C LEU A 483 -4.91 36.56 -18.92
N ALA A 484 -6.19 36.87 -18.75
CA ALA A 484 -7.13 36.05 -17.99
C ALA A 484 -7.17 34.61 -18.51
N ASN A 485 -7.26 34.42 -19.84
CA ASN A 485 -7.23 33.08 -20.46
C ASN A 485 -5.92 32.32 -20.17
N ARG A 486 -4.77 33.00 -20.16
CA ARG A 486 -3.48 32.39 -19.83
C ARG A 486 -3.43 31.96 -18.35
N LEU A 487 -3.98 32.78 -17.47
CA LEU A 487 -4.11 32.48 -16.04
C LEU A 487 -5.08 31.33 -15.78
N THR A 488 -6.21 31.25 -16.51
CA THR A 488 -7.12 30.10 -16.45
C THR A 488 -6.39 28.80 -16.82
N ARG A 489 -5.53 28.82 -17.85
CA ARG A 489 -4.70 27.65 -18.19
C ARG A 489 -3.67 27.33 -17.10
N ALA A 490 -3.09 28.33 -16.44
CA ALA A 490 -2.22 28.12 -15.28
C ALA A 490 -2.98 27.51 -14.10
N VAL A 491 -4.22 27.95 -13.84
CA VAL A 491 -5.12 27.34 -12.84
C VAL A 491 -5.35 25.87 -13.17
N LEU A 492 -5.74 25.55 -14.41
CA LEU A 492 -5.93 24.16 -14.85
C LEU A 492 -4.66 23.32 -14.68
N ALA A 493 -3.48 23.88 -14.96
CA ALA A 493 -2.20 23.19 -14.76
C ALA A 493 -1.95 22.88 -13.27
N PHE A 494 -2.12 23.83 -12.36
CA PHE A 494 -1.97 23.57 -10.93
C PHE A 494 -3.03 22.59 -10.41
N THR A 495 -4.27 22.70 -10.85
CA THR A 495 -5.33 21.74 -10.50
C THR A 495 -4.95 20.33 -10.97
N ALA A 496 -4.40 20.18 -12.19
CA ALA A 496 -3.91 18.89 -12.67
C ALA A 496 -2.74 18.36 -11.82
N LEU A 497 -1.78 19.21 -11.43
CA LEU A 497 -0.65 18.81 -10.57
C LEU A 497 -1.13 18.25 -9.22
N PHE A 498 -2.07 18.92 -8.55
CA PHE A 498 -2.62 18.44 -7.28
C PHE A 498 -3.53 17.22 -7.46
N ALA A 499 -4.28 17.12 -8.57
CA ALA A 499 -5.04 15.92 -8.89
C ALA A 499 -4.12 14.71 -9.10
N ILE A 500 -2.97 14.87 -9.75
CA ILE A 500 -1.95 13.83 -9.90
C ILE A 500 -1.40 13.40 -8.52
N LEU A 501 -1.15 14.34 -7.61
CA LEU A 501 -0.71 14.00 -6.25
C LEU A 501 -1.76 13.21 -5.47
N ILE A 502 -3.03 13.61 -5.55
CA ILE A 502 -4.14 12.86 -4.91
C ILE A 502 -4.26 11.47 -5.53
N GLY A 503 -4.14 11.35 -6.86
CA GLY A 503 -4.10 10.07 -7.54
C GLY A 503 -2.92 9.20 -7.11
N ASN A 504 -1.73 9.78 -6.97
CA ASN A 504 -0.54 9.06 -6.50
C ASN A 504 -0.67 8.64 -5.02
N LEU A 505 -1.21 9.51 -4.17
CA LEU A 505 -1.50 9.16 -2.77
C LEU A 505 -2.50 8.00 -2.71
N THR A 506 -3.56 8.04 -3.52
CA THR A 506 -4.53 6.94 -3.65
C THR A 506 -3.85 5.65 -4.11
N TYR A 507 -2.95 5.73 -5.10
CA TYR A 507 -2.19 4.58 -5.58
C TYR A 507 -1.33 3.96 -4.46
N VAL A 508 -0.66 4.77 -3.65
CA VAL A 508 0.16 4.29 -2.53
C VAL A 508 -0.68 3.71 -1.39
N GLN A 509 -1.73 4.43 -0.95
CA GLN A 509 -2.50 4.08 0.27
C GLN A 509 -3.64 3.08 0.04
N VAL A 510 -4.05 2.83 -1.21
CA VAL A 510 -5.16 1.92 -1.52
C VAL A 510 -4.71 0.79 -2.43
N ILE A 511 -4.01 1.08 -3.53
CA ILE A 511 -3.65 0.06 -4.52
C ILE A 511 -2.40 -0.71 -4.09
N LYS A 512 -1.34 -0.01 -3.65
CA LYS A 512 -0.06 -0.60 -3.22
C LYS A 512 0.05 -0.85 -1.72
N ALA A 513 -0.97 -0.52 -0.94
CA ALA A 513 -0.91 -0.63 0.51
C ALA A 513 -0.63 -2.07 0.97
N LYS A 514 -1.38 -3.05 0.45
CA LYS A 514 -1.19 -4.47 0.80
C LYS A 514 0.22 -4.97 0.45
N ASP A 515 0.71 -4.65 -0.76
CA ASP A 515 2.07 -5.02 -1.17
C ASP A 515 3.12 -4.49 -0.19
N TYR A 516 2.99 -3.24 0.28
CA TYR A 516 3.93 -2.66 1.24
C TYR A 516 3.75 -3.21 2.65
N GLN A 517 2.52 -3.47 3.09
CA GLN A 517 2.20 -4.02 4.41
C GLN A 517 2.67 -5.46 4.58
N ASP A 518 2.56 -6.27 3.53
CA ASP A 518 2.92 -7.68 3.51
C ASP A 518 4.45 -7.91 3.28
N MET A 519 5.24 -6.85 3.10
CA MET A 519 6.69 -6.98 2.95
C MET A 519 7.35 -7.50 4.23
N PRO A 520 8.21 -8.55 4.16
CA PRO A 520 8.90 -9.08 5.33
C PRO A 520 9.79 -8.06 6.05
N THR A 521 10.29 -7.05 5.33
CA THR A 521 11.12 -5.97 5.88
C THR A 521 10.31 -4.80 6.43
N ASN A 522 8.97 -4.87 6.41
CA ASN A 522 8.13 -3.80 6.92
C ASN A 522 8.09 -3.85 8.46
N ASN A 523 8.95 -3.03 9.06
CA ASN A 523 9.03 -2.80 10.50
C ASN A 523 7.77 -2.17 11.10
N HIS A 524 6.93 -1.47 10.31
CA HIS A 524 5.68 -0.90 10.80
C HIS A 524 4.64 -1.98 11.08
N THR A 525 4.41 -2.90 10.12
CA THR A 525 3.49 -4.02 10.31
C THR A 525 3.88 -4.85 11.53
N ILE A 526 5.19 -5.16 11.66
CA ILE A 526 5.75 -5.93 12.78
C ILE A 526 5.59 -5.20 14.12
N ALA A 527 5.82 -3.88 14.15
CA ALA A 527 5.66 -3.10 15.37
C ALA A 527 4.17 -2.97 15.74
N ARG A 528 3.28 -2.78 14.76
CA ARG A 528 1.84 -2.56 14.99
C ARG A 528 1.18 -3.84 15.49
N SER A 529 1.57 -5.00 14.95
CA SER A 529 1.02 -6.27 15.40
C SER A 529 1.25 -6.52 16.89
N LYS A 530 2.25 -5.89 17.53
CA LYS A 530 2.47 -5.99 18.97
C LYS A 530 1.39 -5.31 19.80
N TYR A 531 0.73 -4.28 19.29
CA TYR A 531 -0.29 -3.53 20.04
C TYR A 531 -1.72 -3.94 19.68
N ILE A 532 -1.87 -4.87 18.75
CA ILE A 532 -3.15 -5.44 18.36
C ILE A 532 -3.38 -6.70 19.19
N GLN A 533 -4.49 -6.75 19.92
CA GLN A 533 -4.94 -7.99 20.55
C GLN A 533 -5.33 -8.98 19.46
N ARG A 534 -4.44 -9.90 19.14
CA ARG A 534 -4.71 -10.92 18.13
C ARG A 534 -5.79 -11.88 18.64
N GLY A 535 -6.78 -12.18 17.80
CA GLY A 535 -7.89 -13.07 18.14
C GLY A 535 -7.42 -14.48 18.50
N SER A 536 -8.24 -15.21 19.25
CA SER A 536 -7.88 -16.56 19.71
C SER A 536 -8.08 -17.60 18.62
N ILE A 537 -7.37 -18.73 18.73
CA ILE A 537 -7.64 -19.94 17.95
C ILE A 537 -8.15 -20.98 18.94
N ILE A 538 -9.36 -21.49 18.70
CA ILE A 538 -10.04 -22.42 19.61
C ILE A 538 -10.50 -23.68 18.87
N THR A 539 -10.53 -24.81 19.55
CA THR A 539 -11.11 -26.08 19.06
C THR A 539 -12.64 -26.02 18.99
N SER A 540 -13.26 -27.02 18.35
CA SER A 540 -14.72 -27.11 18.25
C SER A 540 -15.40 -27.25 19.61
N ASP A 541 -14.73 -27.92 20.55
CA ASP A 541 -15.15 -28.16 21.93
C ASP A 541 -14.71 -27.06 22.92
N GLY A 542 -14.07 -25.98 22.44
CA GLY A 542 -13.85 -24.74 23.20
C GLY A 542 -12.51 -24.64 23.93
N VAL A 543 -11.57 -25.56 23.69
CA VAL A 543 -10.19 -25.45 24.19
C VAL A 543 -9.42 -24.40 23.39
N THR A 544 -8.81 -23.44 24.09
CA THR A 544 -7.98 -22.38 23.50
C THR A 544 -6.59 -22.91 23.13
N LEU A 545 -6.27 -22.93 21.84
CA LEU A 545 -4.96 -23.35 21.33
C LEU A 545 -3.97 -22.20 21.26
N ALA A 546 -4.43 -20.99 20.92
CA ALA A 546 -3.62 -19.79 20.88
C ALA A 546 -4.42 -18.56 21.33
N GLU A 547 -3.80 -17.65 22.07
CA GLU A 547 -4.38 -16.40 22.54
C GLU A 547 -3.34 -15.29 22.65
N SER A 548 -3.78 -14.05 22.89
CA SER A 548 -2.90 -12.90 23.08
C SER A 548 -3.04 -12.32 24.47
N LEU A 549 -1.93 -12.31 25.22
CA LEU A 549 -1.87 -11.81 26.58
C LEU A 549 -1.25 -10.41 26.59
N GLN A 550 -1.97 -9.46 27.17
CA GLN A 550 -1.49 -8.08 27.32
C GLN A 550 -0.35 -8.00 28.33
N GLN A 551 0.69 -7.25 27.99
CA GLN A 551 1.84 -6.93 28.83
C GLN A 551 1.67 -5.57 29.52
N GLU A 552 2.50 -5.28 30.52
CA GLU A 552 2.45 -4.00 31.25
C GLU A 552 2.71 -2.77 30.37
N ASP A 553 3.48 -2.93 29.29
CA ASP A 553 3.80 -1.88 28.31
C ASP A 553 2.69 -1.67 27.25
N GLY A 554 1.56 -2.38 27.38
CA GLY A 554 0.42 -2.32 26.46
C GLY A 554 0.59 -3.19 25.20
N THR A 555 1.71 -3.88 25.02
CA THR A 555 1.87 -4.86 23.93
C THR A 555 1.17 -6.18 24.24
N TYR A 556 1.01 -7.03 23.24
CA TYR A 556 0.45 -8.37 23.34
C TYR A 556 1.50 -9.39 22.93
N VAL A 557 1.62 -10.44 23.74
CA VAL A 557 2.45 -11.61 23.44
C VAL A 557 1.53 -12.77 23.09
N ARG A 558 1.89 -13.52 22.04
CA ARG A 558 1.16 -14.73 21.66
C ARG A 558 1.46 -15.85 22.67
N SER A 559 0.42 -16.45 23.22
CA SER A 559 0.47 -17.53 24.21
C SER A 559 -0.22 -18.78 23.66
N TYR A 560 0.27 -19.95 24.03
CA TYR A 560 -0.29 -21.26 23.67
C TYR A 560 -0.62 -22.04 24.95
N PRO A 561 -1.81 -21.82 25.55
CA PRO A 561 -2.13 -22.33 26.90
C PRO A 561 -2.15 -23.86 27.01
N ASN A 562 -2.40 -24.53 25.89
CA ASN A 562 -2.42 -25.99 25.79
C ASN A 562 -1.15 -26.54 25.11
N GLY A 563 -0.05 -25.79 25.15
CA GLY A 563 1.24 -26.17 24.59
C GLY A 563 1.14 -26.48 23.09
N ASN A 564 1.65 -27.65 22.71
CA ASN A 564 1.85 -28.03 21.30
C ASN A 564 0.65 -28.77 20.68
N LEU A 565 -0.52 -28.76 21.33
CA LEU A 565 -1.71 -29.42 20.81
C LEU A 565 -2.07 -28.83 19.44
N ALA A 566 -2.09 -29.69 18.42
CA ALA A 566 -2.29 -29.34 17.01
C ALA A 566 -1.29 -28.29 16.47
N ALA A 567 -0.03 -28.30 16.92
CA ALA A 567 0.97 -27.28 16.56
C ALA A 567 1.05 -26.98 15.05
N HIS A 568 1.10 -27.98 14.17
CA HIS A 568 1.17 -27.78 12.71
C HIS A 568 -0.12 -27.22 12.09
N VAL A 569 -1.27 -27.39 12.75
CA VAL A 569 -2.54 -26.80 12.32
C VAL A 569 -2.62 -25.36 12.80
N VAL A 570 -2.32 -25.10 14.08
CA VAL A 570 -2.31 -23.76 14.66
C VAL A 570 -1.30 -22.89 13.94
N GLY A 571 -0.07 -23.40 13.74
CA GLY A 571 1.06 -22.65 13.23
C GLY A 571 1.74 -21.84 14.33
N TYR A 572 2.48 -20.81 13.91
CA TYR A 572 3.14 -19.89 14.82
C TYR A 572 3.09 -18.45 14.32
N VAL A 573 3.41 -17.52 15.21
CA VAL A 573 3.64 -16.10 14.92
C VAL A 573 5.03 -15.72 15.42
N SER A 574 5.90 -15.30 14.50
CA SER A 574 7.24 -14.81 14.78
C SER A 574 7.45 -13.44 14.13
N GLN A 575 8.08 -12.53 14.85
CA GLN A 575 8.48 -11.22 14.31
C GLN A 575 9.62 -11.35 13.30
N GLN A 576 10.45 -12.39 13.45
CA GLN A 576 11.62 -12.63 12.61
C GLN A 576 11.32 -13.56 11.44
N TYR A 577 10.48 -14.58 11.67
CA TYR A 577 10.25 -15.69 10.75
C TYR A 577 8.83 -15.74 10.17
N GLY A 578 7.99 -14.74 10.48
CA GLY A 578 6.64 -14.60 9.92
C GLY A 578 5.60 -15.50 10.59
N THR A 579 4.55 -15.84 9.84
CA THR A 579 3.42 -16.67 10.32
C THR A 579 3.23 -17.92 9.47
N THR A 580 2.66 -18.98 10.04
CA THR A 580 2.38 -20.26 9.34
C THR A 580 0.98 -20.80 9.66
N ALA A 581 0.49 -21.77 8.88
CA ALA A 581 -0.78 -22.47 9.07
C ALA A 581 -1.97 -21.54 9.40
N ILE A 582 -2.84 -21.87 10.39
CA ILE A 582 -4.02 -21.04 10.74
C ILE A 582 -3.62 -19.61 11.12
N GLU A 583 -2.53 -19.43 11.85
CA GLU A 583 -2.00 -18.09 12.16
C GLU A 583 -1.75 -17.27 10.90
N SER A 584 -1.29 -17.90 9.81
CA SER A 584 -1.05 -17.22 8.53
C SER A 584 -2.34 -17.03 7.72
N VAL A 585 -3.09 -18.12 7.45
CA VAL A 585 -4.27 -18.05 6.56
C VAL A 585 -5.41 -17.22 7.15
N MET A 586 -5.50 -17.12 8.48
CA MET A 586 -6.48 -16.30 9.18
C MET A 586 -5.89 -14.97 9.69
N ASN A 587 -4.71 -14.53 9.24
CA ASN A 587 -4.04 -13.36 9.79
C ASN A 587 -4.92 -12.10 9.82
N ASP A 588 -5.62 -11.80 8.72
CA ASP A 588 -6.49 -10.61 8.63
C ASP A 588 -7.70 -10.70 9.58
N THR A 589 -8.21 -11.92 9.79
CA THR A 589 -9.29 -12.17 10.75
C THR A 589 -8.78 -12.00 12.18
N LEU A 590 -7.63 -12.61 12.47
CA LEU A 590 -7.00 -12.63 13.79
C LEU A 590 -6.40 -11.27 14.17
N THR A 591 -6.12 -10.37 13.24
CA THR A 591 -5.63 -9.01 13.55
C THR A 591 -6.73 -7.95 13.53
N GLY A 592 -7.97 -8.34 13.21
CA GLY A 592 -9.10 -7.44 13.11
C GLY A 592 -9.02 -6.60 11.84
N SER A 593 -9.43 -7.17 10.71
CA SER A 593 -9.71 -6.40 9.50
C SER A 593 -10.75 -5.31 9.84
N LYS A 594 -10.41 -4.04 9.59
CA LYS A 594 -11.26 -2.88 9.89
C LYS A 594 -12.63 -3.06 9.24
N ASP A 595 -13.62 -3.50 10.03
CA ASP A 595 -14.99 -3.63 9.55
C ASP A 595 -15.68 -2.26 9.58
N TYR A 596 -15.91 -1.68 8.41
CA TYR A 596 -16.63 -0.41 8.25
C TYR A 596 -18.14 -0.60 8.10
N SER A 597 -18.67 -1.82 8.30
CA SER A 597 -20.09 -2.14 8.10
C SER A 597 -21.04 -1.33 9.00
N SER A 598 -20.55 -0.83 10.13
CA SER A 598 -21.34 -0.03 11.07
C SER A 598 -20.76 1.37 11.30
N TRP A 599 -21.64 2.35 11.53
CA TRP A 599 -21.26 3.72 11.86
C TRP A 599 -20.38 3.80 13.12
N ASN A 600 -20.63 2.95 14.12
CA ASN A 600 -19.83 2.91 15.34
C ASN A 600 -18.42 2.39 15.08
N ASN A 601 -18.26 1.34 14.26
CA ASN A 601 -16.94 0.81 13.92
C ASN A 601 -16.15 1.78 13.03
N ALA A 602 -16.83 2.49 12.11
CA ALA A 602 -16.22 3.55 11.32
C ALA A 602 -15.71 4.71 12.20
N ILE A 603 -16.49 5.14 13.20
CA ILE A 603 -16.08 6.18 14.16
C ILE A 603 -14.97 5.67 15.08
N ALA A 604 -15.03 4.43 15.57
CA ALA A 604 -13.99 3.83 16.40
C ALA A 604 -12.66 3.71 15.64
N SER A 605 -12.71 3.33 14.36
CA SER A 605 -11.55 3.32 13.47
C SER A 605 -11.00 4.72 13.21
N LEU A 606 -11.86 5.75 13.10
CA LEU A 606 -11.43 7.16 12.98
C LEU A 606 -10.81 7.68 14.29
N ALA A 607 -11.29 7.21 15.43
CA ALA A 607 -10.75 7.49 16.75
C ALA A 607 -9.47 6.70 17.06
N GLY A 608 -9.02 5.83 16.15
CA GLY A 608 -7.82 5.01 16.32
C GLY A 608 -7.95 3.93 17.39
N GLN A 609 -9.16 3.53 17.78
CA GLN A 609 -9.36 2.41 18.70
C GLN A 609 -9.06 1.09 17.97
N THR A 610 -8.06 0.35 18.46
CA THR A 610 -7.73 -0.99 17.97
C THR A 610 -8.81 -1.96 18.42
N GLN A 611 -9.59 -2.51 17.48
CA GLN A 611 -10.50 -3.59 17.80
C GLN A 611 -9.69 -4.89 17.99
N PRO A 612 -10.00 -5.70 19.00
CA PRO A 612 -9.45 -7.04 19.10
C PRO A 612 -9.77 -7.83 17.83
N GLY A 613 -8.84 -8.70 17.43
CA GLY A 613 -9.07 -9.60 16.31
C GLY A 613 -10.17 -10.61 16.60
N ASN A 614 -10.81 -11.07 15.53
CA ASN A 614 -11.82 -12.11 15.62
C ASN A 614 -11.18 -13.45 15.96
N THR A 615 -11.92 -14.30 16.67
CA THR A 615 -11.50 -15.65 17.04
C THR A 615 -11.78 -16.65 15.90
N ALA A 616 -10.82 -17.51 15.60
CA ALA A 616 -10.99 -18.64 14.69
C ALA A 616 -11.39 -19.89 15.49
N LYS A 617 -12.63 -20.38 15.28
CA LYS A 617 -13.11 -21.65 15.84
C LYS A 617 -12.89 -22.77 14.82
N LEU A 618 -12.04 -23.72 15.18
CA LEU A 618 -11.66 -24.85 14.36
C LEU A 618 -12.71 -25.99 14.39
N THR A 619 -12.60 -26.90 13.44
CA THR A 619 -13.30 -28.20 13.41
C THR A 619 -12.58 -29.26 14.26
N ILE A 620 -11.33 -29.00 14.65
CA ILE A 620 -10.52 -29.88 15.50
C ILE A 620 -11.23 -30.09 16.85
N ASP A 621 -11.43 -31.34 17.25
CA ASP A 621 -11.87 -31.72 18.59
C ASP A 621 -10.65 -32.06 19.45
N SER A 622 -10.50 -31.38 20.59
CA SER A 622 -9.31 -31.50 21.43
C SER A 622 -9.05 -32.93 21.92
N ARG A 623 -10.10 -33.73 22.14
CA ARG A 623 -10.01 -35.10 22.65
C ARG A 623 -9.50 -36.05 21.58
N ILE A 624 -10.00 -35.89 20.34
CA ILE A 624 -9.58 -36.68 19.19
C ILE A 624 -8.14 -36.33 18.81
N GLN A 625 -7.80 -35.04 18.79
CA GLN A 625 -6.44 -34.57 18.52
C GLN A 625 -5.45 -35.11 19.55
N THR A 626 -5.79 -35.04 20.84
CA THR A 626 -4.95 -35.56 21.92
C THR A 626 -4.71 -37.06 21.77
N ALA A 627 -5.76 -37.83 21.44
CA ALA A 627 -5.63 -39.27 21.20
C ALA A 627 -4.71 -39.57 20.00
N ALA A 628 -4.82 -38.80 18.91
CA ALA A 628 -3.95 -38.94 17.74
C ALA A 628 -2.48 -38.64 18.05
N GLU A 629 -2.19 -37.55 18.76
CA GLU A 629 -0.83 -37.17 19.16
C GLU A 629 -0.22 -38.16 20.16
N GLN A 630 -0.99 -38.62 21.14
CA GLN A 630 -0.54 -39.63 22.09
C GLN A 630 -0.25 -40.97 21.40
N ALA A 631 -1.08 -41.37 20.44
CA ALA A 631 -0.89 -42.61 19.69
C ALA A 631 0.36 -42.55 18.78
N LEU A 632 0.78 -41.36 18.34
CA LEU A 632 2.01 -41.14 17.56
C LEU A 632 3.27 -40.99 18.42
N LYS A 633 3.15 -40.91 19.76
CA LYS A 633 4.31 -40.68 20.63
C LYS A 633 5.37 -41.77 20.46
N GLY A 634 6.58 -41.36 20.09
CA GLY A 634 7.70 -42.27 19.83
C GLY A 634 7.79 -42.81 18.40
N PHE A 635 6.83 -42.46 17.54
CA PHE A 635 6.81 -42.83 16.13
C PHE A 635 6.99 -41.62 15.22
N LYS A 636 7.54 -41.83 14.03
CA LYS A 636 7.50 -40.85 12.93
C LYS A 636 6.30 -41.15 12.05
N GLY A 637 5.49 -40.14 11.74
CA GLY A 637 4.27 -40.36 10.97
C GLY A 637 3.21 -39.30 11.18
N ALA A 638 1.98 -39.61 10.77
CA ALA A 638 0.85 -38.72 10.87
C ALA A 638 -0.50 -39.45 10.96
N VAL A 639 -1.48 -38.76 11.52
CA VAL A 639 -2.88 -39.20 11.65
C VAL A 639 -3.79 -38.07 11.20
N VAL A 640 -4.76 -38.39 10.35
CA VAL A 640 -5.83 -37.46 9.93
C VAL A 640 -7.17 -38.12 10.19
N VAL A 641 -8.08 -37.39 10.83
CA VAL A 641 -9.45 -37.80 11.13
C VAL A 641 -10.40 -36.76 10.56
N ILE A 642 -11.38 -37.18 9.75
CA ILE A 642 -12.34 -36.29 9.10
C ILE A 642 -13.78 -36.79 9.26
N ASP A 643 -14.75 -35.87 9.34
CA ASP A 643 -16.16 -36.20 9.19
C ASP A 643 -16.44 -36.46 7.70
N PRO A 644 -16.83 -37.69 7.31
CA PRO A 644 -16.97 -38.06 5.91
C PRO A 644 -18.08 -37.28 5.20
N ARG A 645 -19.08 -36.77 5.94
CA ARG A 645 -20.27 -36.13 5.38
C ARG A 645 -20.01 -34.68 4.97
N THR A 646 -19.08 -34.02 5.65
CA THR A 646 -18.84 -32.57 5.52
C THR A 646 -17.44 -32.25 5.02
N GLY A 647 -16.45 -33.12 5.27
CA GLY A 647 -15.04 -32.81 5.10
C GLY A 647 -14.42 -32.08 6.30
N ALA A 648 -15.14 -31.89 7.40
CA ALA A 648 -14.59 -31.25 8.59
C ALA A 648 -13.43 -32.07 9.16
N VAL A 649 -12.25 -31.45 9.34
CA VAL A 649 -11.09 -32.12 9.93
C VAL A 649 -11.20 -32.13 11.44
N LEU A 650 -11.38 -33.31 12.03
CA LEU A 650 -11.60 -33.50 13.46
C LEU A 650 -10.28 -33.66 14.24
N ALA A 651 -9.26 -34.20 13.60
CA ALA A 651 -7.88 -34.24 14.10
C ALA A 651 -6.88 -34.30 12.94
N CYS A 652 -5.74 -33.66 13.12
CA CYS A 652 -4.62 -33.67 12.18
C CYS A 652 -3.31 -33.57 12.99
N ALA A 653 -2.64 -34.70 13.15
CA ALA A 653 -1.42 -34.83 13.94
C ALA A 653 -0.24 -35.26 13.08
N SER A 654 0.93 -34.66 13.33
CA SER A 654 2.21 -35.00 12.69
C SER A 654 3.26 -35.22 13.77
N SER A 655 4.11 -36.23 13.60
CA SER A 655 5.16 -36.61 14.55
C SER A 655 6.50 -36.86 13.84
N PRO A 656 7.64 -36.39 14.39
CA PRO A 656 7.76 -35.54 15.59
C PRO A 656 7.08 -34.17 15.40
N THR A 657 6.66 -33.58 16.52
CA THR A 657 6.08 -32.22 16.58
C THR A 657 7.07 -31.24 17.18
N TYR A 658 6.81 -29.94 17.04
CA TYR A 658 7.67 -28.88 17.55
C TYR A 658 7.01 -28.09 18.69
N ASP A 659 7.83 -27.35 19.43
CA ASP A 659 7.39 -26.46 20.49
C ASP A 659 7.01 -25.08 19.95
N ASN A 660 5.73 -24.72 20.05
CA ASN A 660 5.21 -23.43 19.59
C ASN A 660 5.42 -22.31 20.62
N THR A 661 5.78 -22.61 21.86
CA THR A 661 5.91 -21.63 22.96
C THR A 661 7.13 -20.73 22.81
N ASN A 662 8.20 -21.18 22.12
CA ASN A 662 9.39 -20.38 21.85
C ASN A 662 9.94 -20.62 20.43
N ILE A 663 9.15 -20.25 19.44
CA ILE A 663 9.47 -20.46 18.03
C ILE A 663 10.75 -19.74 17.57
N ASP A 664 11.03 -18.55 18.11
CA ASP A 664 12.21 -17.77 17.71
C ASP A 664 13.50 -18.47 18.14
N ALA A 665 13.55 -19.02 19.36
CA ALA A 665 14.71 -19.79 19.83
C ALA A 665 14.85 -21.11 19.06
N LEU A 666 13.73 -21.79 18.75
CA LEU A 666 13.74 -23.02 17.97
C LEU A 666 14.34 -22.76 16.58
N LEU A 667 13.86 -21.75 15.86
CA LEU A 667 14.33 -21.44 14.50
C LEU A 667 15.76 -20.88 14.47
N GLN A 668 16.18 -20.11 15.49
CA GLN A 668 17.57 -19.61 15.59
C GLN A 668 18.61 -20.73 15.75
N THR A 669 18.22 -21.88 16.33
CA THR A 669 19.13 -22.99 16.61
C THR A 669 19.11 -24.08 15.54
N GLY A 670 18.48 -23.83 14.39
CA GLY A 670 18.32 -24.83 13.32
C GLY A 670 17.09 -25.72 13.48
N GLY A 671 16.07 -25.24 14.20
CA GLY A 671 14.80 -25.94 14.41
C GLY A 671 14.23 -26.55 13.13
N GLY A 672 13.82 -27.81 13.22
CA GLY A 672 13.32 -28.58 12.09
C GLY A 672 14.35 -29.49 11.39
N GLU A 673 15.63 -29.46 11.78
CA GLU A 673 16.64 -30.44 11.31
C GLU A 673 16.26 -31.90 11.64
N ASP A 674 15.50 -32.12 12.71
CA ASP A 674 14.93 -33.43 13.09
C ASP A 674 13.62 -33.77 12.33
N GLY A 675 13.16 -32.86 11.46
CA GLY A 675 11.91 -32.94 10.72
C GLY A 675 10.66 -32.62 11.55
N SER A 676 10.78 -32.05 12.75
CA SER A 676 9.66 -31.71 13.64
C SER A 676 8.73 -30.62 13.08
N MET A 677 9.27 -29.69 12.29
CA MET A 677 8.48 -28.62 11.66
C MET A 677 7.77 -29.07 10.38
N TYR A 678 8.08 -30.26 9.88
CA TYR A 678 7.49 -30.79 8.66
C TYR A 678 6.13 -31.44 8.95
N ASN A 679 5.07 -30.94 8.30
CA ASN A 679 3.73 -31.48 8.46
C ASN A 679 3.53 -32.73 7.59
N ARG A 680 3.82 -33.89 8.16
CA ARG A 680 3.67 -35.19 7.48
C ARG A 680 2.24 -35.51 7.08
N ALA A 681 1.25 -34.91 7.74
CA ALA A 681 -0.14 -35.17 7.42
C ALA A 681 -0.54 -34.54 6.06
N MET A 682 0.00 -33.36 5.77
CA MET A 682 -0.44 -32.49 4.66
C MET A 682 0.60 -32.33 3.55
N ASP A 683 1.89 -32.37 3.88
CA ASP A 683 2.98 -31.97 2.98
C ASP A 683 3.90 -33.12 2.57
N ALA A 684 3.81 -34.26 3.24
CA ALA A 684 4.57 -35.47 2.88
C ALA A 684 3.85 -36.30 1.82
N LEU A 685 4.57 -36.59 0.74
CA LEU A 685 4.18 -37.58 -0.24
C LEU A 685 4.77 -38.93 0.12
N TYR A 686 3.88 -39.89 0.31
CA TYR A 686 4.23 -41.27 0.60
C TYR A 686 3.77 -42.19 -0.53
N THR A 687 4.46 -43.31 -0.70
CA THR A 687 3.90 -44.44 -1.44
C THR A 687 2.70 -45.00 -0.65
N PRO A 688 1.46 -44.99 -1.18
CA PRO A 688 0.27 -45.42 -0.44
C PRO A 688 0.26 -46.93 -0.13
N GLY A 689 0.99 -47.72 -0.92
CA GLY A 689 0.92 -49.17 -0.91
C GLY A 689 -0.53 -49.64 -1.08
N SER A 690 -0.86 -50.76 -0.45
CA SER A 690 -2.19 -51.38 -0.61
C SER A 690 -3.39 -50.55 -0.14
N THR A 691 -3.22 -49.36 0.45
CA THR A 691 -4.35 -48.42 0.66
C THR A 691 -4.94 -47.92 -0.66
N PHE A 692 -4.12 -47.78 -1.71
CA PHE A 692 -4.57 -47.34 -3.05
C PHE A 692 -5.47 -48.36 -3.76
N LYS A 693 -5.43 -49.64 -3.34
CA LYS A 693 -6.33 -50.67 -3.86
C LYS A 693 -7.81 -50.33 -3.66
N VAL A 694 -8.15 -49.42 -2.74
CA VAL A 694 -9.49 -48.85 -2.61
C VAL A 694 -9.92 -48.16 -3.91
N VAL A 695 -9.03 -47.37 -4.52
CA VAL A 695 -9.27 -46.69 -5.81
C VAL A 695 -9.35 -47.70 -6.94
N THR A 696 -8.41 -48.65 -7.00
CA THR A 696 -8.41 -49.71 -8.02
C THR A 696 -9.68 -50.56 -7.98
N LEU A 697 -10.12 -50.97 -6.78
CA LEU A 697 -11.36 -51.72 -6.59
C LEU A 697 -12.58 -50.88 -6.99
N SER A 698 -12.60 -49.60 -6.60
CA SER A 698 -13.66 -48.66 -6.97
C SER A 698 -13.81 -48.54 -8.49
N ALA A 699 -12.69 -48.39 -9.20
CA ALA A 699 -12.67 -48.30 -10.66
C ALA A 699 -13.17 -49.60 -11.31
N ALA A 700 -12.72 -50.76 -10.83
CA ALA A 700 -13.11 -52.06 -11.37
C ALA A 700 -14.62 -52.33 -11.21
N LEU A 701 -15.19 -51.98 -10.06
CA LEU A 701 -16.61 -52.15 -9.77
C LEU A 701 -17.48 -51.14 -10.54
N GLU A 702 -17.10 -49.86 -10.56
CA GLU A 702 -17.89 -48.80 -11.23
C GLU A 702 -17.94 -49.01 -12.75
N THR A 703 -16.85 -49.49 -13.34
CA THR A 703 -16.80 -49.80 -14.79
C THR A 703 -17.42 -51.14 -15.15
N GLY A 704 -17.75 -51.98 -14.15
CA GLY A 704 -18.21 -53.34 -14.36
C GLY A 704 -17.14 -54.29 -14.91
N THR A 705 -15.86 -53.90 -14.84
CA THR A 705 -14.71 -54.72 -15.26
C THR A 705 -14.61 -55.99 -14.41
N ALA A 706 -14.89 -55.88 -13.12
CA ALA A 706 -14.94 -57.00 -12.19
C ALA A 706 -16.05 -56.81 -11.16
N SER A 707 -16.43 -57.90 -10.50
CA SER A 707 -17.32 -57.91 -9.34
C SER A 707 -16.60 -58.47 -8.12
N LEU A 708 -17.13 -58.23 -6.91
CA LEU A 708 -16.58 -58.82 -5.68
C LEU A 708 -16.50 -60.35 -5.69
N THR A 709 -17.34 -61.01 -6.49
CA THR A 709 -17.39 -62.47 -6.65
C THR A 709 -16.55 -62.98 -7.82
N SER A 710 -15.98 -62.10 -8.65
CA SER A 710 -15.07 -62.47 -9.74
C SER A 710 -13.83 -63.16 -9.15
N THR A 711 -13.39 -64.25 -9.77
CA THR A 711 -12.30 -65.09 -9.23
C THR A 711 -11.02 -64.91 -10.01
N TYR A 712 -9.91 -64.78 -9.30
CA TYR A 712 -8.58 -64.57 -9.86
C TYR A 712 -7.60 -65.61 -9.34
N GLN A 713 -6.59 -65.95 -10.15
CA GLN A 713 -5.43 -66.69 -9.68
C GLN A 713 -4.54 -65.74 -8.87
N ALA A 714 -4.20 -66.15 -7.64
CA ALA A 714 -3.34 -65.43 -6.73
C ALA A 714 -2.08 -66.27 -6.38
N PRO A 715 -1.22 -66.58 -7.37
CA PRO A 715 0.09 -67.18 -7.09
C PRO A 715 0.99 -66.20 -6.31
N GLY A 716 2.08 -66.70 -5.73
CA GLY A 716 3.05 -65.85 -5.02
C GLY A 716 3.73 -64.81 -5.90
N SER A 717 3.88 -65.11 -7.19
CA SER A 717 4.41 -64.22 -8.23
C SER A 717 3.70 -64.50 -9.55
N MET A 718 3.51 -63.46 -10.37
CA MET A 718 2.97 -63.55 -11.73
C MET A 718 3.69 -62.53 -12.61
N ASP A 719 4.12 -62.94 -13.81
CA ASP A 719 4.66 -62.00 -14.78
C ASP A 719 3.53 -61.22 -15.45
N ILE A 720 3.59 -59.90 -15.35
CA ILE A 720 2.62 -58.96 -15.91
C ILE A 720 3.42 -57.86 -16.61
N GLY A 721 3.20 -57.62 -17.90
CA GLY A 721 3.99 -56.63 -18.66
C GLY A 721 5.49 -56.97 -18.76
N ASN A 722 5.84 -58.26 -18.88
CA ASN A 722 7.21 -58.80 -18.98
C ASN A 722 8.11 -58.66 -17.72
N ALA A 723 7.52 -58.40 -16.56
CA ALA A 723 8.24 -58.38 -15.29
C ALA A 723 7.35 -58.89 -14.14
N PRO A 724 7.95 -59.38 -13.04
CA PRO A 724 7.18 -59.99 -11.97
C PRO A 724 6.40 -58.94 -11.16
N VAL A 725 5.18 -59.32 -10.79
CA VAL A 725 4.39 -58.73 -9.71
C VAL A 725 4.30 -59.79 -8.60
N THR A 726 4.64 -59.43 -7.38
CA THR A 726 4.78 -60.38 -6.26
C THR A 726 3.84 -60.06 -5.10
N ASN A 727 3.23 -61.10 -4.53
CA ASN A 727 2.56 -60.98 -3.24
C ASN A 727 3.59 -60.85 -2.13
N TYR A 728 3.16 -60.27 -1.01
CA TYR A 728 3.97 -60.22 0.20
C TYR A 728 4.41 -61.64 0.61
N ALA A 729 5.67 -61.79 0.99
CA ALA A 729 6.31 -63.07 1.32
C ALA A 729 6.18 -64.18 0.26
N ASN A 730 5.89 -63.84 -1.01
CA ASN A 730 5.59 -64.79 -2.09
C ASN A 730 4.43 -65.74 -1.76
N GLU A 731 3.47 -65.30 -0.93
CA GLU A 731 2.35 -66.13 -0.51
C GLU A 731 1.39 -66.41 -1.68
N SER A 732 1.02 -67.67 -1.83
CA SER A 732 0.02 -68.11 -2.82
C SER A 732 -1.30 -68.42 -2.13
N TYR A 733 -2.38 -67.80 -2.62
CA TYR A 733 -3.72 -67.97 -2.09
C TYR A 733 -4.60 -68.87 -2.98
N GLY A 734 -4.04 -69.47 -4.04
CA GLY A 734 -4.80 -70.24 -5.00
C GLY A 734 -5.76 -69.37 -5.82
N THR A 735 -6.94 -69.90 -6.14
CA THR A 735 -8.00 -69.14 -6.82
C THR A 735 -8.95 -68.55 -5.78
N ILE A 736 -9.03 -67.23 -5.71
CA ILE A 736 -9.84 -66.51 -4.71
C ILE A 736 -10.74 -65.47 -5.37
N SER A 737 -11.83 -65.11 -4.69
CA SER A 737 -12.67 -63.98 -5.13
C SER A 737 -11.95 -62.65 -4.98
N LEU A 738 -12.36 -61.64 -5.75
CA LEU A 738 -11.83 -60.28 -5.64
C LEU A 738 -12.01 -59.70 -4.23
N GLN A 739 -13.13 -60.00 -3.56
CA GLN A 739 -13.35 -59.62 -2.17
C GLN A 739 -12.30 -60.25 -1.23
N GLN A 740 -12.03 -61.55 -1.38
CA GLN A 740 -11.02 -62.23 -0.59
C GLN A 740 -9.62 -61.71 -0.92
N ALA A 741 -9.32 -61.45 -2.19
CA ALA A 741 -8.06 -60.87 -2.64
C ALA A 741 -7.82 -59.48 -2.04
N PHE A 742 -8.87 -58.67 -1.90
CA PHE A 742 -8.80 -57.39 -1.21
C PHE A 742 -8.56 -57.56 0.30
N ALA A 743 -9.25 -58.53 0.93
CA ALA A 743 -9.11 -58.83 2.36
C ALA A 743 -7.72 -59.32 2.76
N VAL A 744 -7.11 -60.22 1.96
CA VAL A 744 -5.72 -60.69 2.14
C VAL A 744 -4.69 -59.77 1.48
N SER A 745 -5.15 -58.72 0.80
CA SER A 745 -4.32 -57.70 0.16
C SER A 745 -3.35 -58.23 -0.91
N SER A 746 -3.77 -59.19 -1.74
CA SER A 746 -2.93 -59.73 -2.83
C SER A 746 -2.52 -58.63 -3.82
N ASN A 747 -1.22 -58.51 -4.12
CA ASN A 747 -0.69 -57.60 -5.12
C ASN A 747 -0.91 -58.15 -6.52
N VAL A 748 -0.72 -59.47 -6.70
CA VAL A 748 -0.87 -60.15 -7.99
C VAL A 748 -2.29 -59.99 -8.55
N VAL A 749 -3.32 -60.13 -7.72
CA VAL A 749 -4.71 -59.94 -8.17
C VAL A 749 -4.98 -58.47 -8.50
N PHE A 750 -4.52 -57.53 -7.67
CA PHE A 750 -4.73 -56.11 -7.93
C PHE A 750 -3.91 -55.58 -9.11
N GLY A 751 -2.80 -56.21 -9.45
CA GLY A 751 -2.06 -55.95 -10.68
C GLY A 751 -2.82 -56.42 -11.92
N GLN A 752 -3.43 -57.61 -11.87
CA GLN A 752 -4.33 -58.10 -12.94
C GLN A 752 -5.51 -57.13 -13.13
N VAL A 753 -6.23 -56.82 -12.05
CA VAL A 753 -7.40 -55.93 -12.09
C VAL A 753 -7.05 -54.53 -12.60
N ALA A 754 -5.89 -53.98 -12.22
CA ALA A 754 -5.46 -52.67 -12.69
C ALA A 754 -5.22 -52.64 -14.21
N ASN A 755 -4.67 -53.71 -14.77
CA ASN A 755 -4.48 -53.83 -16.22
C ASN A 755 -5.80 -54.06 -16.96
N GLU A 756 -6.74 -54.80 -16.36
CA GLU A 756 -8.10 -54.94 -16.90
C GLU A 756 -8.84 -53.59 -16.93
N VAL A 757 -8.68 -52.76 -15.89
CA VAL A 757 -9.24 -51.40 -15.82
C VAL A 757 -8.54 -50.44 -16.79
N GLY A 758 -7.22 -50.59 -16.94
CA GLY A 758 -6.35 -49.78 -17.80
C GLY A 758 -5.88 -48.46 -17.16
N ALA A 759 -4.69 -48.00 -17.56
CA ALA A 759 -4.00 -46.84 -16.98
C ALA A 759 -4.84 -45.54 -17.01
N ASN A 760 -5.47 -45.22 -18.14
CA ASN A 760 -6.30 -44.02 -18.30
C ASN A 760 -7.43 -43.98 -17.27
N THR A 761 -8.16 -45.09 -17.16
CA THR A 761 -9.28 -45.22 -16.22
C THR A 761 -8.80 -45.16 -14.78
N LEU A 762 -7.70 -45.85 -14.46
CA LEU A 762 -7.13 -45.84 -13.12
C LEU A 762 -6.75 -44.42 -12.66
N VAL A 763 -6.06 -43.66 -13.52
CA VAL A 763 -5.70 -42.26 -13.27
C VAL A 763 -6.95 -41.38 -13.18
N GLN A 764 -7.96 -41.59 -14.03
CA GLN A 764 -9.22 -40.85 -13.98
C GLN A 764 -9.92 -41.03 -12.63
N PHE A 765 -10.04 -42.25 -12.11
CA PHE A 765 -10.63 -42.49 -10.80
C PHE A 765 -9.79 -41.91 -9.66
N ALA A 766 -8.47 -42.02 -9.71
CA ALA A 766 -7.58 -41.38 -8.74
C ALA A 766 -7.81 -39.86 -8.69
N ASN A 767 -7.90 -39.20 -9.85
CA ASN A 767 -8.18 -37.76 -9.95
C ASN A 767 -9.59 -37.41 -9.44
N ALA A 768 -10.58 -38.27 -9.70
CA ALA A 768 -11.94 -38.10 -9.18
C ALA A 768 -11.99 -38.16 -7.64
N PHE A 769 -11.11 -38.96 -7.02
CA PHE A 769 -10.91 -39.00 -5.56
C PHE A 769 -10.05 -37.85 -5.01
N GLY A 770 -9.43 -37.03 -5.86
CA GLY A 770 -8.69 -35.83 -5.46
C GLY A 770 -7.21 -35.77 -5.89
N TYR A 771 -6.65 -36.83 -6.49
CA TYR A 771 -5.27 -36.77 -7.00
C TYR A 771 -5.11 -35.64 -8.02
N GLY A 772 -3.94 -35.00 -8.02
CA GLY A 772 -3.64 -33.81 -8.82
C GLY A 772 -4.23 -32.50 -8.27
N GLN A 773 -5.05 -32.54 -7.21
CA GLN A 773 -5.65 -31.36 -6.59
C GLN A 773 -4.97 -31.02 -5.27
N LYS A 774 -4.87 -29.72 -4.94
CA LYS A 774 -4.50 -29.26 -3.60
C LYS A 774 -5.76 -29.27 -2.73
N LEU A 775 -5.89 -30.28 -1.87
CA LEU A 775 -7.05 -30.46 -0.98
C LEU A 775 -7.03 -29.46 0.17
N GLY A 776 -8.18 -28.89 0.54
CA GLY A 776 -8.30 -27.95 1.66
C GLY A 776 -8.92 -26.61 1.25
N GLN A 777 -10.01 -26.21 1.92
CA GLN A 777 -10.66 -24.92 1.70
C GLN A 777 -9.90 -23.74 2.33
N ASP A 778 -9.17 -23.99 3.42
CA ASP A 778 -8.40 -23.02 4.19
C ASP A 778 -6.91 -23.40 4.26
N LEU A 779 -6.57 -24.51 4.92
CA LEU A 779 -5.22 -25.08 4.88
C LEU A 779 -5.12 -26.09 3.74
N THR A 780 -4.29 -25.77 2.75
CA THR A 780 -4.11 -26.62 1.56
C THR A 780 -3.00 -27.65 1.76
N SER A 781 -3.29 -28.92 1.48
CA SER A 781 -2.33 -30.01 1.38
C SER A 781 -1.59 -30.01 0.04
N THR A 782 -0.36 -30.55 0.03
CA THR A 782 0.36 -30.86 -1.20
C THR A 782 -0.45 -31.83 -2.07
N ALA A 783 -0.47 -31.60 -3.39
CA ALA A 783 -1.24 -32.44 -4.31
C ALA A 783 -0.63 -33.85 -4.42
N SER A 784 -1.47 -34.87 -4.26
CA SER A 784 -1.09 -36.27 -4.50
C SER A 784 -0.89 -36.52 -6.00
N ILE A 785 0.00 -37.45 -6.35
CA ILE A 785 0.54 -37.60 -7.71
C ILE A 785 0.13 -38.94 -8.31
N MET A 786 -0.37 -38.90 -9.55
CA MET A 786 -0.42 -40.04 -10.46
C MET A 786 0.56 -39.82 -11.62
N ALA A 787 1.06 -40.91 -12.21
CA ALA A 787 1.79 -40.84 -13.46
C ALA A 787 0.89 -40.40 -14.62
N ASP A 788 1.48 -39.86 -15.69
CA ASP A 788 0.77 -39.64 -16.95
C ASP A 788 0.37 -41.01 -17.55
N PRO A 789 -0.92 -41.29 -17.74
CA PRO A 789 -1.38 -42.61 -18.17
C PRO A 789 -0.90 -42.99 -19.57
N SER A 790 -0.48 -42.03 -20.40
CA SER A 790 0.07 -42.31 -21.73
C SER A 790 1.51 -42.84 -21.71
N LEU A 791 2.21 -42.66 -20.58
CA LEU A 791 3.58 -43.13 -20.36
C LEU A 791 3.64 -44.44 -19.56
N MET A 792 2.53 -44.81 -18.89
CA MET A 792 2.48 -45.99 -18.04
C MET A 792 2.56 -47.28 -18.84
N THR A 793 3.55 -48.11 -18.51
CA THR A 793 3.65 -49.47 -19.06
C THR A 793 2.62 -50.41 -18.43
N GLU A 794 2.43 -51.60 -19.00
CA GLU A 794 1.58 -52.65 -18.42
C GLU A 794 2.06 -53.10 -17.03
N TRP A 795 3.38 -53.26 -16.85
CA TRP A 795 3.95 -53.62 -15.55
C TRP A 795 3.81 -52.49 -14.53
N GLU A 796 4.02 -51.25 -14.97
CA GLU A 796 3.82 -50.08 -14.11
C GLU A 796 2.36 -49.92 -13.70
N THR A 797 1.41 -50.13 -14.62
CA THR A 797 -0.03 -50.06 -14.32
C THR A 797 -0.43 -51.09 -13.27
N ALA A 798 0.11 -52.31 -13.37
CA ALA A 798 -0.12 -53.36 -12.39
C ALA A 798 0.37 -52.97 -10.99
N TRP A 799 1.60 -52.47 -10.87
CA TRP A 799 2.14 -52.01 -9.58
C TRP A 799 1.47 -50.75 -9.05
N ALA A 800 1.16 -49.79 -9.92
CA ALA A 800 0.42 -48.59 -9.56
C ALA A 800 -0.95 -48.94 -8.98
N GLY A 801 -1.67 -49.91 -9.56
CA GLY A 801 -2.93 -50.41 -9.03
C GLY A 801 -2.82 -51.18 -7.71
N ALA A 802 -1.65 -51.78 -7.43
CA ALA A 802 -1.31 -52.31 -6.10
C ALA A 802 -0.83 -51.22 -5.12
N GLY A 803 -0.62 -49.99 -5.61
CA GLY A 803 -0.23 -48.80 -4.85
C GLY A 803 1.27 -48.54 -4.76
N GLN A 804 2.07 -49.10 -5.67
CA GLN A 804 3.52 -48.93 -5.73
C GLN A 804 3.94 -48.15 -7.00
N PRO A 805 4.59 -46.98 -6.87
CA PRO A 805 5.10 -46.21 -8.00
C PRO A 805 6.42 -46.81 -8.50
N VAL A 806 6.41 -47.47 -9.66
CA VAL A 806 7.60 -48.15 -10.25
C VAL A 806 8.04 -47.60 -11.61
N GLY A 807 7.34 -46.59 -12.13
CA GLY A 807 7.66 -45.96 -13.41
C GLY A 807 9.09 -45.43 -13.47
N MET A 808 9.72 -45.57 -14.63
CA MET A 808 11.07 -45.09 -14.92
C MET A 808 11.01 -43.99 -15.98
N ASP A 809 11.96 -43.05 -15.95
CA ASP A 809 12.10 -41.96 -16.93
C ASP A 809 10.95 -40.92 -16.99
N HIS A 810 9.97 -41.00 -16.08
CA HIS A 810 8.96 -39.97 -15.82
C HIS A 810 8.59 -39.93 -14.33
N THR A 811 7.73 -39.00 -13.91
CA THR A 811 7.24 -38.94 -12.52
C THR A 811 6.33 -40.15 -12.25
N PRO A 812 6.69 -41.06 -11.32
CA PRO A 812 5.89 -42.26 -11.06
C PRO A 812 4.79 -41.99 -10.03
N GLY A 813 3.69 -42.73 -10.12
CA GLY A 813 2.57 -42.68 -9.17
C GLY A 813 1.99 -44.07 -8.89
N PRO A 814 1.15 -44.24 -7.87
CA PRO A 814 0.60 -43.20 -6.99
C PRO A 814 1.58 -42.75 -5.89
N GLN A 815 1.56 -41.46 -5.56
CA GLN A 815 2.12 -40.88 -4.33
C GLN A 815 1.02 -40.10 -3.62
N THR A 816 0.82 -40.34 -2.31
CA THR A 816 -0.33 -39.83 -1.54
C THR A 816 0.11 -39.01 -0.34
N THR A 817 -0.71 -38.03 0.06
CA THR A 817 -0.63 -37.46 1.41
C THR A 817 -1.55 -38.22 2.37
N VAL A 818 -1.29 -38.15 3.68
CA VAL A 818 -2.18 -38.77 4.67
C VAL A 818 -3.58 -38.15 4.60
N MET A 819 -3.67 -36.85 4.30
CA MET A 819 -4.93 -36.15 3.99
C MET A 819 -5.68 -36.77 2.81
N GLN A 820 -5.03 -36.96 1.67
CA GLN A 820 -5.66 -37.55 0.48
C GLN A 820 -6.22 -38.95 0.78
N ASN A 821 -5.46 -39.75 1.53
CA ASN A 821 -5.91 -41.07 1.97
C ASN A 821 -7.14 -41.00 2.90
N ALA A 822 -7.22 -40.01 3.79
CA ALA A 822 -8.41 -39.78 4.61
C ALA A 822 -9.61 -39.42 3.72
N VAL A 823 -9.42 -38.52 2.75
CA VAL A 823 -10.46 -38.10 1.79
C VAL A 823 -10.99 -39.28 0.97
N ILE A 824 -10.13 -40.22 0.55
CA ILE A 824 -10.56 -41.46 -0.12
C ILE A 824 -11.48 -42.30 0.79
N ALA A 825 -11.06 -42.55 2.04
CA ALA A 825 -11.88 -43.29 2.99
C ALA A 825 -13.21 -42.59 3.29
N ALA A 826 -13.19 -41.26 3.42
CA ALA A 826 -14.39 -40.47 3.61
C ALA A 826 -15.33 -40.54 2.40
N ALA A 827 -14.81 -40.49 1.18
CA ALA A 827 -15.63 -40.59 -0.02
C ALA A 827 -16.38 -41.93 -0.07
N ILE A 828 -15.72 -43.04 0.24
CA ILE A 828 -16.38 -44.36 0.34
C ILE A 828 -17.41 -44.37 1.48
N ALA A 829 -17.07 -43.82 2.64
CA ALA A 829 -17.99 -43.69 3.77
C ALA A 829 -19.20 -42.77 3.46
N ASN A 830 -19.04 -41.84 2.52
CA ASN A 830 -20.01 -40.84 2.10
C ASN A 830 -20.64 -41.16 0.73
N SER A 831 -20.89 -42.45 0.46
CA SER A 831 -21.62 -42.91 -0.73
C SER A 831 -20.98 -42.47 -2.07
N GLY A 832 -19.67 -42.34 -2.10
CA GLY A 832 -18.87 -41.96 -3.27
C GLY A 832 -18.71 -40.46 -3.49
N VAL A 833 -19.29 -39.61 -2.64
CA VAL A 833 -19.16 -38.15 -2.73
C VAL A 833 -17.90 -37.68 -2.03
N VAL A 834 -17.03 -37.01 -2.77
CA VAL A 834 -15.76 -36.48 -2.27
C VAL A 834 -16.01 -35.09 -1.69
N MET A 835 -15.59 -34.88 -0.44
CA MET A 835 -15.69 -33.60 0.24
C MET A 835 -14.32 -32.93 0.29
N ASP A 836 -14.30 -31.61 0.10
CA ASP A 836 -13.09 -30.80 0.22
C ASP A 836 -12.86 -30.46 1.70
N PRO A 837 -11.74 -30.92 2.29
CA PRO A 837 -11.54 -30.79 3.73
C PRO A 837 -11.41 -29.33 4.18
N TYR A 838 -11.75 -29.05 5.43
CA TYR A 838 -11.61 -27.70 6.01
C TYR A 838 -11.35 -27.76 7.52
N PHE A 839 -10.62 -26.76 8.03
CA PHE A 839 -10.18 -26.68 9.42
C PHE A 839 -10.91 -25.62 10.25
N VAL A 840 -11.40 -24.53 9.64
CA VAL A 840 -12.09 -23.44 10.32
C VAL A 840 -13.60 -23.65 10.21
N ALA A 841 -14.26 -23.92 11.32
CA ALA A 841 -15.72 -24.05 11.36
C ALA A 841 -16.40 -22.68 11.34
N GLN A 842 -15.94 -21.75 12.19
CA GLN A 842 -16.56 -20.45 12.39
C GLN A 842 -15.53 -19.35 12.68
N VAL A 843 -15.88 -18.12 12.34
CA VAL A 843 -15.22 -16.91 12.81
C VAL A 843 -16.14 -16.22 13.81
N LEU A 844 -15.62 -15.94 14.99
CA LEU A 844 -16.35 -15.31 16.09
C LEU A 844 -15.82 -13.90 16.33
N ALA A 845 -16.71 -12.92 16.50
CA ALA A 845 -16.32 -11.59 16.94
C ALA A 845 -15.83 -11.61 18.40
N PRO A 846 -15.18 -10.53 18.89
CA PRO A 846 -14.71 -10.45 20.28
C PRO A 846 -15.82 -10.63 21.34
N ASP A 847 -17.08 -10.36 20.99
CA ASP A 847 -18.25 -10.57 21.85
C ASP A 847 -18.83 -12.00 21.78
N GLY A 848 -18.22 -12.88 20.98
CA GLY A 848 -18.63 -14.27 20.78
C GLY A 848 -19.70 -14.47 19.69
N THR A 849 -20.16 -13.41 19.02
CA THR A 849 -21.13 -13.53 17.93
C THR A 849 -20.50 -14.17 16.68
N VAL A 850 -21.28 -14.98 15.96
CA VAL A 850 -20.79 -15.65 14.74
C VAL A 850 -20.76 -14.65 13.58
N VAL A 851 -19.56 -14.34 13.09
CA VAL A 851 -19.33 -13.47 11.92
C VAL A 851 -19.45 -14.27 10.62
N LYS A 852 -18.88 -15.47 10.60
CA LYS A 852 -18.85 -16.34 9.43
C LYS A 852 -18.91 -17.80 9.84
N THR A 853 -19.65 -18.61 9.08
CA THR A 853 -19.64 -20.08 9.18
C THR A 853 -19.18 -20.65 7.85
N THR A 854 -18.22 -21.57 7.89
CA THR A 854 -17.72 -22.25 6.70
C THR A 854 -18.79 -23.21 6.18
N GLN A 855 -19.01 -23.19 4.86
CA GLN A 855 -19.92 -24.11 4.19
C GLN A 855 -19.12 -25.28 3.63
N SER A 856 -19.59 -26.51 3.83
CA SER A 856 -18.94 -27.68 3.24
C SER A 856 -19.03 -27.63 1.71
N ARG A 857 -17.99 -28.11 1.03
CA ARG A 857 -17.88 -28.12 -0.43
C ARG A 857 -17.59 -29.53 -0.91
N SER A 858 -18.34 -30.00 -1.90
CA SER A 858 -18.03 -31.25 -2.61
C SER A 858 -17.09 -30.98 -3.78
N LEU A 859 -16.14 -31.91 -4.00
CA LEU A 859 -15.28 -31.95 -5.19
C LEU A 859 -15.93 -32.75 -6.35
N GLY A 860 -17.12 -33.29 -6.12
CA GLY A 860 -17.84 -34.16 -7.05
C GLY A 860 -18.07 -35.55 -6.47
N GLN A 861 -18.64 -36.41 -7.31
CA GLN A 861 -18.90 -37.80 -6.99
C GLN A 861 -17.91 -38.68 -7.75
N ALA A 862 -17.04 -39.38 -7.02
CA ALA A 862 -16.00 -40.23 -7.60
C ALA A 862 -16.54 -41.58 -8.07
N VAL A 863 -17.51 -42.14 -7.35
CA VAL A 863 -18.21 -43.40 -7.69
C VAL A 863 -19.68 -43.31 -7.33
N SER A 864 -20.49 -44.19 -7.91
CA SER A 864 -21.88 -44.35 -7.52
C SER A 864 -22.02 -44.84 -6.06
N SER A 865 -23.16 -44.58 -5.44
CA SER A 865 -23.47 -45.08 -4.09
C SER A 865 -23.39 -46.62 -4.03
N ALA A 866 -23.83 -47.31 -5.08
CA ALA A 866 -23.80 -48.77 -5.15
C ALA A 866 -22.36 -49.32 -5.14
N THR A 867 -21.46 -48.70 -5.90
CA THR A 867 -20.04 -49.05 -5.87
C THR A 867 -19.42 -48.74 -4.51
N ALA A 868 -19.72 -47.57 -3.93
CA ALA A 868 -19.23 -47.22 -2.60
C ALA A 868 -19.64 -48.25 -1.53
N ASP A 869 -20.89 -48.74 -1.57
CA ASP A 869 -21.38 -49.78 -0.65
C ASP A 869 -20.66 -51.13 -0.84
N GLN A 870 -20.35 -51.52 -2.07
CA GLN A 870 -19.57 -52.73 -2.36
C GLN A 870 -18.12 -52.60 -1.86
N VAL A 871 -17.47 -51.46 -2.10
CA VAL A 871 -16.11 -51.19 -1.60
C VAL A 871 -16.12 -51.18 -0.07
N LYS A 872 -17.11 -50.56 0.55
CA LYS A 872 -17.34 -50.55 2.00
C LYS A 872 -17.50 -51.97 2.56
N GLN A 873 -18.25 -52.85 1.89
CA GLN A 873 -18.36 -54.26 2.26
C GLN A 873 -17.00 -54.99 2.18
N ALA A 874 -16.20 -54.72 1.15
CA ALA A 874 -14.87 -55.30 1.03
C ALA A 874 -13.92 -54.78 2.13
N MET A 875 -13.99 -53.50 2.47
CA MET A 875 -13.22 -52.87 3.57
C MET A 875 -13.62 -53.43 4.95
N LEU A 876 -14.89 -53.81 5.14
CA LEU A 876 -15.31 -54.50 6.37
C LEU A 876 -14.64 -55.87 6.51
N ALA A 877 -14.58 -56.65 5.41
CA ALA A 877 -13.95 -57.97 5.41
C ALA A 877 -12.45 -57.91 5.77
N VAL A 878 -11.74 -56.85 5.35
CA VAL A 878 -10.33 -56.62 5.71
C VAL A 878 -10.14 -56.53 7.22
N VAL A 879 -11.04 -55.84 7.93
CA VAL A 879 -10.93 -55.62 9.38
C VAL A 879 -11.48 -56.82 10.17
N GLN A 880 -12.47 -57.54 9.65
CA GLN A 880 -13.07 -58.68 10.35
C GLN A 880 -12.21 -59.95 10.27
N SER A 881 -11.60 -60.22 9.11
CA SER A 881 -10.92 -61.49 8.85
C SER A 881 -9.67 -61.37 7.97
N GLY A 882 -9.22 -60.15 7.68
CA GLY A 882 -8.10 -59.88 6.79
C GLY A 882 -6.91 -59.21 7.49
N THR A 883 -6.19 -58.37 6.74
CA THR A 883 -4.97 -57.72 7.23
C THR A 883 -5.19 -56.61 8.25
N GLY A 884 -6.43 -56.15 8.45
CA GLY A 884 -6.78 -54.98 9.27
C GLY A 884 -7.36 -55.30 10.65
N THR A 885 -7.25 -56.53 11.15
CA THR A 885 -7.85 -56.96 12.43
C THR A 885 -7.46 -56.09 13.62
N ASP A 886 -6.26 -55.53 13.62
CA ASP A 886 -5.77 -54.67 14.71
C ASP A 886 -6.52 -53.32 14.80
N ALA A 887 -7.31 -52.96 13.79
CA ALA A 887 -8.15 -51.74 13.79
C ALA A 887 -9.55 -51.96 14.39
N GLN A 888 -9.88 -53.17 14.86
CA GLN A 888 -11.18 -53.45 15.46
C GLN A 888 -11.40 -52.62 16.73
N VAL A 889 -12.62 -52.10 16.88
CA VAL A 889 -13.07 -51.39 18.08
C VAL A 889 -14.17 -52.22 18.75
N PRO A 890 -14.05 -52.57 20.05
CA PRO A 890 -15.08 -53.33 20.75
C PRO A 890 -16.46 -52.67 20.65
N GLY A 891 -17.46 -53.44 20.24
CA GLY A 891 -18.85 -52.96 20.13
C GLY A 891 -19.18 -52.16 18.87
N VAL A 892 -18.20 -51.81 18.03
CA VAL A 892 -18.42 -51.03 16.80
C VAL A 892 -17.79 -51.72 15.59
N LYS A 893 -18.56 -51.87 14.51
CA LYS A 893 -18.02 -52.39 13.26
C LYS A 893 -17.16 -51.32 12.58
N VAL A 894 -15.90 -51.66 12.31
CA VAL A 894 -14.93 -50.81 11.61
C VAL A 894 -14.67 -51.41 10.23
N ALA A 895 -14.60 -50.55 9.22
CA ALA A 895 -14.16 -50.93 7.87
C ALA A 895 -12.89 -50.17 7.51
N GLY A 896 -11.96 -50.82 6.82
CA GLY A 896 -10.69 -50.20 6.46
C GLY A 896 -9.86 -50.99 5.47
N LYS A 897 -8.68 -50.45 5.16
CA LYS A 897 -7.66 -51.10 4.34
C LYS A 897 -6.28 -50.75 4.85
N THR A 898 -5.44 -51.78 5.02
CA THR A 898 -4.01 -51.59 5.32
C THR A 898 -3.18 -51.35 4.06
N GLY A 899 -2.05 -50.67 4.24
CA GLY A 899 -0.97 -50.56 3.26
C GLY A 899 0.38 -50.81 3.92
N SER A 900 1.29 -51.40 3.16
CA SER A 900 2.71 -51.46 3.46
C SER A 900 3.44 -50.98 2.22
N ALA A 901 4.43 -50.12 2.39
CA ALA A 901 5.17 -49.53 1.28
C ALA A 901 6.69 -49.58 1.55
N GLU A 902 7.43 -50.21 0.64
CA GLU A 902 8.89 -50.29 0.71
C GLU A 902 9.50 -48.97 0.21
N ILE A 903 10.36 -48.36 1.02
CA ILE A 903 10.99 -47.05 0.72
C ILE A 903 12.49 -47.16 0.38
N GLY A 904 12.96 -48.36 0.05
CA GLY A 904 14.36 -48.68 -0.24
C GLY A 904 15.11 -49.25 0.98
N GLY A 905 15.94 -50.27 0.77
CA GLY A 905 16.56 -51.04 1.85
C GLY A 905 15.56 -51.98 2.55
N THR A 906 15.63 -52.12 3.88
CA THR A 906 14.69 -52.93 4.68
C THR A 906 13.61 -52.11 5.38
N ASN A 907 13.49 -50.81 5.10
CA ASN A 907 12.53 -49.94 5.79
C ASN A 907 11.18 -49.96 5.06
N VAL A 908 10.12 -50.26 5.80
CA VAL A 908 8.75 -50.25 5.30
C VAL A 908 7.91 -49.24 6.08
N ASN A 909 7.06 -48.49 5.38
CA ASN A 909 6.05 -47.64 5.99
C ASN A 909 4.74 -48.42 6.18
N SER A 910 4.09 -48.25 7.33
CA SER A 910 2.77 -48.84 7.62
C SER A 910 1.68 -47.81 7.41
N MET A 911 0.62 -48.18 6.71
CA MET A 911 -0.53 -47.31 6.46
C MET A 911 -1.85 -47.98 6.76
N PHE A 912 -2.84 -47.17 7.11
CA PHE A 912 -4.22 -47.60 7.26
C PHE A 912 -5.16 -46.47 6.86
N VAL A 913 -6.22 -46.83 6.14
CA VAL A 913 -7.37 -45.95 5.87
C VAL A 913 -8.64 -46.67 6.31
N GLY A 914 -9.60 -45.97 6.88
CA GLY A 914 -10.84 -46.60 7.32
C GLY A 914 -11.86 -45.63 7.85
N PHE A 915 -12.99 -46.16 8.31
CA PHE A 915 -14.07 -45.39 8.90
C PHE A 915 -14.90 -46.23 9.87
N ALA A 916 -15.59 -45.53 10.77
CA ALA A 916 -16.51 -46.12 11.72
C ALA A 916 -17.63 -45.11 12.10
N PRO A 917 -18.78 -45.60 12.59
CA PRO A 917 -19.26 -46.98 12.49
C PRO A 917 -19.48 -47.42 11.03
N TYR A 918 -19.44 -48.73 10.76
CA TYR A 918 -19.70 -49.25 9.42
C TYR A 918 -21.08 -48.82 8.91
N ASP A 919 -22.16 -49.07 9.67
CA ASP A 919 -23.52 -48.90 9.16
C ASP A 919 -23.84 -47.42 8.86
N SER A 920 -23.49 -46.51 9.77
CA SER A 920 -23.65 -45.06 9.63
C SER A 920 -22.34 -44.32 9.94
N PRO A 921 -21.42 -44.18 8.98
CA PRO A 921 -20.11 -43.60 9.23
C PRO A 921 -20.18 -42.13 9.68
N THR A 922 -19.50 -41.82 10.78
CA THR A 922 -19.39 -40.45 11.31
C THR A 922 -17.94 -39.99 11.42
N VAL A 923 -16.98 -40.91 11.24
CA VAL A 923 -15.54 -40.66 11.30
C VAL A 923 -14.85 -41.49 10.22
N ALA A 924 -14.02 -40.84 9.41
CA ALA A 924 -13.02 -41.48 8.55
C ALA A 924 -11.61 -41.12 9.03
N ILE A 925 -10.67 -42.05 8.92
CA ILE A 925 -9.31 -41.93 9.43
C ILE A 925 -8.28 -42.39 8.40
N SER A 926 -7.12 -41.75 8.42
CA SER A 926 -5.90 -42.16 7.73
C SER A 926 -4.72 -42.08 8.69
N VAL A 927 -3.87 -43.10 8.66
CA VAL A 927 -2.66 -43.20 9.48
C VAL A 927 -1.49 -43.61 8.60
N ALA A 928 -0.36 -42.94 8.75
CA ALA A 928 0.92 -43.36 8.18
C ALA A 928 2.00 -43.37 9.27
N LEU A 929 2.75 -44.47 9.35
CA LEU A 929 3.91 -44.64 10.22
C LEU A 929 5.14 -44.96 9.38
N GLU A 930 6.22 -44.22 9.60
CA GLU A 930 7.51 -44.41 8.96
C GLU A 930 8.35 -45.46 9.72
N ASP A 931 9.15 -46.25 9.00
CA ASP A 931 10.09 -47.24 9.56
C ASP A 931 9.45 -48.24 10.56
N TYR A 932 8.25 -48.76 10.28
CA TYR A 932 7.48 -49.50 11.30
C TYR A 932 8.16 -50.81 11.75
N ASP A 933 8.99 -51.43 10.90
CA ASP A 933 9.71 -52.68 11.21
C ASP A 933 10.67 -52.53 12.41
N LYS A 934 10.98 -51.30 12.83
CA LYS A 934 11.78 -51.02 14.03
C LYS A 934 11.00 -51.12 15.35
N HIS A 935 9.66 -51.12 15.29
CA HIS A 935 8.82 -50.97 16.48
C HIS A 935 7.66 -51.98 16.62
N ASP A 936 7.42 -52.83 15.61
CA ASP A 936 6.37 -53.88 15.60
C ASP A 936 4.95 -53.36 15.90
N VAL A 937 4.68 -52.07 15.56
CA VAL A 937 3.35 -51.45 15.68
C VAL A 937 2.86 -51.04 14.31
N LYS A 938 1.71 -51.59 13.90
CA LYS A 938 1.05 -51.30 12.61
C LYS A 938 0.14 -50.07 12.73
N ALA A 939 0.02 -49.33 11.63
CA ALA A 939 -0.90 -48.20 11.51
C ALA A 939 -2.36 -48.54 11.83
N ALA A 940 -2.79 -49.78 11.55
CA ALA A 940 -4.13 -50.28 11.91
C ALA A 940 -4.41 -50.22 13.42
N LYS A 941 -3.43 -50.56 14.26
CA LYS A 941 -3.55 -50.50 15.72
C LYS A 941 -3.72 -49.06 16.21
N ILE A 942 -2.93 -48.13 15.66
CA ILE A 942 -3.06 -46.70 15.93
C ILE A 942 -4.44 -46.19 15.52
N ALA A 943 -4.92 -46.61 14.34
CA ALA A 943 -6.24 -46.24 13.87
C ALA A 943 -7.36 -46.73 14.81
N GLY A 944 -7.29 -47.96 15.33
CA GLY A 944 -8.26 -48.48 16.30
C GLY A 944 -8.33 -47.66 17.59
N ILE A 945 -7.17 -47.24 18.12
CA ILE A 945 -7.08 -46.37 19.32
C ILE A 945 -7.76 -45.01 19.05
N VAL A 946 -7.41 -44.36 17.93
CA VAL A 946 -7.94 -43.03 17.60
C VAL A 946 -9.43 -43.09 17.25
N LEU A 947 -9.88 -44.12 16.53
CA LEU A 947 -11.30 -44.33 16.25
C LEU A 947 -12.11 -44.53 17.53
N THR A 948 -11.59 -45.26 18.51
CA THR A 948 -12.24 -45.42 19.82
C THR A 948 -12.45 -44.07 20.50
N ALA A 949 -11.41 -43.21 20.52
CA ALA A 949 -11.52 -41.87 21.08
C ALA A 949 -12.47 -40.97 20.28
N ALA A 950 -12.46 -41.06 18.94
CA ALA A 950 -13.32 -40.26 18.07
C ALA A 950 -14.81 -40.60 18.23
N LEU A 951 -15.14 -41.89 18.32
CA LEU A 951 -16.51 -42.35 18.55
C LEU A 951 -17.01 -41.92 19.94
N ALA A 952 -16.18 -42.09 20.97
CA ALA A 952 -16.50 -41.62 22.33
C ALA A 952 -16.70 -40.10 22.38
N ALA A 953 -15.89 -39.32 21.64
CA ALA A 953 -16.02 -37.87 21.56
C ALA A 953 -17.35 -37.42 20.92
N GLN A 954 -17.88 -38.20 19.97
CA GLN A 954 -19.16 -37.97 19.30
C GLN A 954 -20.37 -38.52 20.08
N GLY A 955 -20.16 -39.22 21.20
CA GLY A 955 -21.23 -39.80 22.03
C GLY A 955 -21.79 -41.13 21.52
N ALA A 956 -21.00 -41.87 20.73
CA ALA A 956 -21.36 -43.19 20.16
C ALA A 956 -20.89 -44.37 21.02
#